data_AF-A0A972TU57-F1
#
_entry.id   AF-A0A972TU57-F1
#
_cell.length_a   1.000
_cell.length_b   1.000
_cell.length_c   1.000
_cell.angle_alpha   90.00
_cell.angle_beta   90.00
_cell.angle_gamma   90.00
#
_symmetry.space_group_name_H-M   'P 1'
#
loop_
_entity.id
_entity.type
_entity.pdbx_description
1 polymer ?
#
loop_
_entity_poly.entity_id
_entity_poly.type
_entity_poly.pdbx_seq_one_letter_code
_entity_poly.pdbx_strand_id
1 'polypeptide(L)'
;MKKYLGFLLVFLLLVTPALSKDKKVTFDEQKAWSYIKVLACDCMQGRKSGQPGAVKAEGYIASKFKEWGLEPAGDNGTYFQNFTIEHRNIAEGVKFEVITEKARRDFYYREDWRVQRYSGSGHYTAELVFIGYGIHAPEKKYDDYDGVDVKGKLVVFTTGSPKKLAKKLEEEAKMENRIKAAQEHGALGIIVFRPPSSQSRYFGVRTKKELYKPNFVILSIEDKVINFIFKELKTETRLLFQKIESEAKPQSLETGVKAFVSVSAIFDEKRATRNVLAKITGSDKKLRNEYIVIGAHMDHLGIGPMGDIYNGANDNASGTAVTMEIARVMKNSLPKPKRTVVFALWAGEEQGLLGSRHYADHAAYPIEKTIVNFNMDMVGIGSGKISFGGKYYGPQVWKLLKEKLPKEMLDYVKPGRGGPGGSDHTPFLQKGVPAFFAITENPFLKYHQPRDDSDLMEPELLKKTGRFIRRAVDLMASEPKNFIQPMRHETYYFKYQNLLNYKFEPLDHVIEKHGDTKDSHVDLQFSALEEKEGLSGEKLRIDLINGLFSASEEIKKTKGLGLFSSFGSVSRNSRMGKATVILGLKGVNSFRDDPKWAEVLAKQGIYFVLVDDPAVLFGEEGLNEEGKKILGAANKSGLLFLIKGANTAQVKALLNTSKKPLIFLEKDLPGKEIMELIKKKESALGLILGSKEDPVAYFKKLDEAKEAIGNQNLMVVNELCLWGSSGKDQMLKVISEMIKAKYERMDFSNIFSSTFMRVLRKARGEQTSSSMAFRPF
;
A
#
# COMPACT_ATOMS: atom_id res chain seq x y z
N MET A 1 -74.55 52.10 7.28
CA MET A 1 -73.49 51.20 6.77
C MET A 1 -72.12 51.90 6.85
N LYS A 2 -71.42 51.86 8.00
CA LYS A 2 -70.01 52.28 8.15
C LYS A 2 -69.41 52.02 9.56
N LYS A 3 -69.88 51.00 10.30
CA LYS A 3 -69.38 50.71 11.66
C LYS A 3 -69.17 49.23 12.04
N TYR A 4 -69.28 48.29 11.10
CA TYR A 4 -69.06 46.85 11.38
C TYR A 4 -68.02 46.18 10.49
N LEU A 5 -67.08 46.94 9.91
CA LEU A 5 -65.99 46.38 9.07
C LEU A 5 -64.63 46.34 9.78
N GLY A 6 -64.52 46.88 11.00
CA GLY A 6 -63.25 46.95 11.74
C GLY A 6 -62.93 45.75 12.63
N PHE A 7 -63.93 44.90 12.94
CA PHE A 7 -63.75 43.80 13.90
C PHE A 7 -63.44 42.44 13.24
N LEU A 8 -63.62 42.29 11.91
CA LEU A 8 -63.29 41.06 11.19
C LEU A 8 -61.82 41.00 10.73
N LEU A 9 -61.11 42.13 10.69
CA LEU A 9 -59.71 42.19 10.25
C LEU A 9 -58.68 41.94 11.37
N VAL A 10 -59.09 42.05 12.63
CA VAL A 10 -58.19 41.80 13.78
C VAL A 10 -58.22 40.33 14.23
N PHE A 11 -59.29 39.59 13.91
CA PHE A 11 -59.36 38.15 14.19
C PHE A 11 -58.67 37.27 13.13
N LEU A 12 -58.41 37.80 11.92
CA LEU A 12 -57.64 37.11 10.88
C LEU A 12 -56.11 37.25 11.00
N LEU A 13 -55.62 38.06 11.94
CA LEU A 13 -54.18 38.23 12.23
C LEU A 13 -53.70 37.44 13.46
N LEU A 14 -54.58 36.65 14.09
CA LEU A 14 -54.24 35.78 15.24
C LEU A 14 -54.26 34.28 14.90
N VAL A 15 -54.38 33.91 13.62
CA VAL A 15 -53.87 32.62 13.16
C VAL A 15 -52.43 32.85 12.75
N THR A 16 -51.55 32.99 13.74
CA THR A 16 -50.16 32.60 13.53
C THR A 16 -50.20 31.19 12.94
N PRO A 17 -49.51 30.91 11.82
CA PRO A 17 -49.20 29.52 11.54
C PRO A 17 -48.45 29.09 12.78
N ALA A 18 -49.05 28.18 13.56
CA ALA A 18 -48.32 27.42 14.56
C ALA A 18 -47.01 27.07 13.86
N LEU A 19 -45.89 27.60 14.37
CA LEU A 19 -44.57 27.39 13.81
C LEU A 19 -44.55 25.94 13.36
N SER A 20 -44.52 25.71 12.05
CA SER A 20 -44.14 24.41 11.54
C SER A 20 -42.82 24.17 12.23
N LYS A 21 -42.82 23.32 13.26
CA LYS A 21 -41.60 22.74 13.78
C LYS A 21 -41.02 22.10 12.55
N ASP A 22 -40.10 22.80 11.87
CA ASP A 22 -39.39 22.28 10.72
C ASP A 22 -38.97 20.89 11.15
N LYS A 23 -39.60 19.87 10.55
CA LYS A 23 -39.33 18.49 10.89
C LYS A 23 -37.89 18.28 10.46
N LYS A 24 -36.96 18.48 11.40
CA LYS A 24 -35.53 18.38 11.15
C LYS A 24 -35.29 16.95 10.75
N VAL A 25 -35.14 16.70 9.46
CA VAL A 25 -34.93 15.35 8.95
C VAL A 25 -33.58 14.90 9.51
N THR A 26 -33.62 13.92 10.41
CA THR A 26 -32.43 13.32 11.00
C THR A 26 -32.08 12.03 10.25
N PHE A 27 -30.83 11.60 10.41
CA PHE A 27 -30.41 10.27 9.99
C PHE A 27 -31.28 9.22 10.67
N ASP A 28 -31.79 8.26 9.89
CA ASP A 28 -32.65 7.17 10.33
C ASP A 28 -31.93 5.83 10.10
N GLU A 29 -31.44 5.24 11.19
CA GLU A 29 -30.73 3.97 11.17
C GLU A 29 -31.60 2.79 10.69
N GLN A 30 -32.92 2.85 10.91
CA GLN A 30 -33.83 1.79 10.45
C GLN A 30 -34.00 1.85 8.93
N LYS A 31 -34.02 3.06 8.35
CA LYS A 31 -33.98 3.22 6.89
C LYS A 31 -32.67 2.74 6.30
N ALA A 32 -31.53 3.15 6.86
CA ALA A 32 -30.23 2.64 6.42
C ALA A 32 -30.19 1.11 6.47
N TRP A 33 -30.63 0.51 7.57
CA TRP A 33 -30.68 -0.95 7.70
C TRP A 33 -31.64 -1.60 6.69
N SER A 34 -32.77 -0.97 6.38
CA SER A 34 -33.68 -1.47 5.33
C SER A 34 -33.03 -1.50 3.94
N TYR A 35 -32.16 -0.53 3.63
CA TYR A 35 -31.40 -0.54 2.38
C TYR A 35 -30.39 -1.70 2.37
N ILE A 36 -29.73 -1.96 3.51
CA ILE A 36 -28.82 -3.11 3.67
C ILE A 36 -29.55 -4.42 3.41
N LYS A 37 -30.76 -4.61 3.98
CA LYS A 37 -31.56 -5.83 3.76
C LYS A 37 -31.86 -6.09 2.28
N VAL A 38 -32.09 -5.05 1.50
CA VAL A 38 -32.32 -5.17 0.05
C VAL A 38 -31.01 -5.41 -0.69
N LEU A 39 -29.97 -4.64 -0.39
CA LEU A 39 -28.68 -4.74 -1.08
C LEU A 39 -28.02 -6.10 -0.81
N ALA A 40 -28.08 -6.60 0.42
CA ALA A 40 -27.46 -7.84 0.88
C ALA A 40 -28.44 -9.03 0.97
N CYS A 41 -29.49 -9.05 0.14
CA CYS A 41 -30.27 -10.28 -0.07
C CYS A 41 -29.57 -11.19 -1.08
N ASP A 42 -29.85 -12.50 -1.00
CA ASP A 42 -29.46 -13.48 -2.01
C ASP A 42 -29.97 -13.10 -3.42
N CYS A 43 -31.09 -12.36 -3.48
CA CYS A 43 -31.67 -11.85 -4.71
C CYS A 43 -30.75 -10.87 -5.49
N MET A 44 -29.78 -10.25 -4.80
CA MET A 44 -28.73 -9.41 -5.36
C MET A 44 -27.45 -10.18 -5.69
N GLN A 45 -27.39 -11.50 -5.43
CA GLN A 45 -26.32 -12.41 -5.88
C GLN A 45 -24.91 -11.91 -5.50
N GLY A 46 -24.76 -11.30 -4.33
CA GLY A 46 -23.49 -10.76 -3.83
C GLY A 46 -22.90 -9.58 -4.63
N ARG A 47 -23.65 -8.98 -5.55
CA ARG A 47 -23.36 -7.69 -6.19
C ARG A 47 -21.98 -7.53 -6.85
N LYS A 48 -21.32 -8.61 -7.27
CA LYS A 48 -20.01 -8.49 -7.94
C LYS A 48 -20.11 -7.69 -9.24
N SER A 49 -19.24 -6.71 -9.39
CA SER A 49 -19.25 -5.84 -10.58
C SER A 49 -19.04 -6.62 -11.88
N GLY A 50 -19.79 -6.21 -12.91
CA GLY A 50 -19.87 -6.92 -14.17
C GLY A 50 -20.70 -8.21 -14.13
N GLN A 51 -21.52 -8.43 -13.10
CA GLN A 51 -22.50 -9.52 -13.00
C GLN A 51 -23.94 -9.00 -12.81
N PRO A 52 -24.97 -9.83 -13.07
CA PRO A 52 -26.37 -9.42 -12.93
C PRO A 52 -26.73 -8.86 -11.54
N GLY A 53 -26.12 -9.39 -10.48
CA GLY A 53 -26.30 -8.89 -9.12
C GLY A 53 -25.94 -7.42 -8.93
N ALA A 54 -24.80 -6.98 -9.48
CA ALA A 54 -24.40 -5.57 -9.47
C ALA A 54 -25.39 -4.70 -10.23
N VAL A 55 -25.84 -5.15 -11.41
CA VAL A 55 -26.82 -4.42 -12.24
C VAL A 55 -28.12 -4.14 -11.49
N LYS A 56 -28.60 -5.11 -10.70
CA LYS A 56 -29.78 -4.94 -9.84
C LYS A 56 -29.53 -3.90 -8.73
N ALA A 57 -28.39 -3.98 -8.05
CA ALA A 57 -28.02 -3.04 -6.99
C ALA A 57 -27.89 -1.60 -7.52
N GLU A 58 -27.20 -1.42 -8.64
CA GLU A 58 -27.04 -0.13 -9.32
C GLU A 58 -28.41 0.48 -9.66
N GLY A 59 -29.32 -0.31 -10.22
CA GLY A 59 -30.69 0.10 -10.54
C GLY A 59 -31.50 0.48 -9.30
N TYR A 60 -31.41 -0.33 -8.24
CA TYR A 60 -32.06 -0.04 -6.96
C TYR A 60 -31.58 1.30 -6.36
N ILE A 61 -30.28 1.50 -6.29
CA ILE A 61 -29.67 2.74 -5.77
C ILE A 61 -30.13 3.95 -6.59
N ALA A 62 -30.00 3.89 -7.91
CA ALA A 62 -30.41 4.99 -8.80
C ALA A 62 -31.91 5.30 -8.67
N SER A 63 -32.75 4.25 -8.50
CA SER A 63 -34.19 4.43 -8.27
C SER A 63 -34.49 5.19 -6.98
N LYS A 64 -33.74 4.92 -5.90
CA LYS A 64 -33.88 5.63 -4.62
C LYS A 64 -33.40 7.08 -4.72
N PHE A 65 -32.28 7.32 -5.39
CA PHE A 65 -31.84 8.70 -5.63
C PHE A 65 -32.86 9.51 -6.43
N LYS A 66 -33.48 8.91 -7.45
CA LYS A 66 -34.56 9.52 -8.22
C LYS A 66 -35.81 9.76 -7.37
N GLU A 67 -36.24 8.76 -6.59
CA GLU A 67 -37.39 8.85 -5.66
C GLU A 67 -37.25 10.02 -4.69
N TRP A 68 -36.03 10.25 -4.17
CA TRP A 68 -35.77 11.35 -3.24
C TRP A 68 -35.55 12.70 -3.93
N GLY A 69 -35.54 12.74 -5.27
CA GLY A 69 -35.36 13.95 -6.06
C GLY A 69 -33.93 14.49 -6.05
N LEU A 70 -32.92 13.63 -5.87
CA LEU A 70 -31.53 14.03 -6.08
C LEU A 70 -31.27 14.34 -7.57
N GLU A 71 -30.23 15.12 -7.84
CA GLU A 71 -29.82 15.40 -9.20
C GLU A 71 -28.90 14.27 -9.70
N PRO A 72 -29.08 13.75 -10.93
CA PRO A 72 -28.14 12.82 -11.53
C PRO A 72 -26.76 13.46 -11.70
N ALA A 73 -25.70 12.67 -11.52
CA ALA A 73 -24.32 13.16 -11.51
C ALA A 73 -23.33 12.29 -12.30
N GLY A 74 -23.83 11.33 -13.09
CA GLY A 74 -23.06 10.51 -14.02
C GLY A 74 -23.10 11.03 -15.46
N ASP A 75 -22.80 10.14 -16.41
CA ASP A 75 -22.64 10.46 -17.82
C ASP A 75 -23.96 10.98 -18.40
N ASN A 76 -23.88 12.00 -19.26
CA ASN A 76 -25.00 12.51 -20.06
C ASN A 76 -26.28 12.82 -19.24
N GLY A 77 -26.12 13.29 -17.99
CA GLY A 77 -27.24 13.62 -17.11
C GLY A 77 -27.95 12.41 -16.51
N THR A 78 -27.30 11.23 -16.51
CA THR A 78 -27.80 10.02 -15.85
C THR A 78 -27.21 9.84 -14.46
N TYR A 79 -27.69 8.84 -13.71
CA TYR A 79 -27.07 8.44 -12.44
C TYR A 79 -25.83 7.55 -12.64
N PHE A 80 -25.48 7.18 -13.86
CA PHE A 80 -24.47 6.15 -14.12
C PHE A 80 -23.23 6.73 -14.76
N GLN A 81 -22.05 6.39 -14.22
CA GLN A 81 -20.77 6.58 -14.90
C GLN A 81 -20.31 5.20 -15.40
N ASN A 82 -20.31 5.01 -16.72
CA ASN A 82 -20.10 3.71 -17.35
C ASN A 82 -18.63 3.50 -17.69
N PHE A 83 -18.14 2.29 -17.45
CA PHE A 83 -16.78 1.89 -17.79
C PHE A 83 -16.66 0.38 -17.97
N THR A 84 -15.49 -0.08 -18.38
CA THR A 84 -15.21 -1.51 -18.54
C THR A 84 -14.14 -1.95 -17.54
N ILE A 85 -14.26 -3.20 -17.07
CA ILE A 85 -13.31 -3.83 -16.17
C ILE A 85 -12.79 -5.14 -16.75
N GLU A 86 -11.57 -5.50 -16.34
CA GLU A 86 -11.08 -6.87 -16.48
C GLU A 86 -11.83 -7.76 -15.48
N HIS A 87 -12.82 -8.49 -15.97
CA HIS A 87 -13.66 -9.36 -15.16
C HIS A 87 -13.09 -10.78 -15.14
N ARG A 88 -12.93 -11.28 -13.93
CA ARG A 88 -12.56 -12.67 -13.67
C ARG A 88 -13.56 -13.30 -12.74
N ASN A 89 -14.04 -14.47 -13.13
CA ASN A 89 -14.85 -15.29 -12.27
C ASN A 89 -14.55 -16.76 -12.47
N ILE A 90 -14.87 -17.56 -11.46
CA ILE A 90 -14.96 -19.01 -11.60
C ILE A 90 -16.43 -19.34 -11.41
N ALA A 91 -17.02 -20.03 -12.38
CA ALA A 91 -18.41 -20.45 -12.30
C ALA A 91 -18.60 -21.49 -11.20
N GLU A 92 -19.86 -21.67 -10.79
CA GLU A 92 -20.24 -22.70 -9.84
C GLU A 92 -19.96 -24.11 -10.37
N GLY A 93 -19.77 -25.07 -9.46
CA GLY A 93 -19.64 -26.49 -9.80
C GLY A 93 -18.20 -26.93 -10.03
N VAL A 94 -17.25 -26.29 -9.35
CA VAL A 94 -15.85 -26.71 -9.39
C VAL A 94 -15.67 -28.08 -8.74
N LYS A 95 -14.90 -28.96 -9.37
CA LYS A 95 -14.57 -30.29 -8.85
C LYS A 95 -13.11 -30.63 -9.10
N PHE A 96 -12.46 -31.20 -8.10
CA PHE A 96 -11.11 -31.77 -8.20
C PHE A 96 -11.06 -33.08 -7.43
N GLU A 97 -10.61 -34.10 -8.13
CA GLU A 97 -10.60 -35.46 -7.62
C GLU A 97 -9.31 -36.14 -8.07
N VAL A 98 -8.66 -36.87 -7.16
CA VAL A 98 -7.45 -37.64 -7.47
C VAL A 98 -7.81 -39.11 -7.51
N ILE A 99 -7.35 -39.80 -8.55
CA ILE A 99 -7.62 -41.19 -8.88
C ILE A 99 -6.27 -41.93 -8.92
N THR A 100 -6.02 -42.79 -7.93
CA THR A 100 -4.88 -43.72 -7.88
C THR A 100 -5.32 -45.10 -8.37
N GLU A 101 -4.41 -46.09 -8.36
CA GLU A 101 -4.75 -47.47 -8.71
C GLU A 101 -5.74 -48.07 -7.70
N LYS A 102 -5.58 -47.77 -6.40
CA LYS A 102 -6.36 -48.40 -5.33
C LYS A 102 -7.45 -47.50 -4.72
N ALA A 103 -7.48 -46.21 -5.03
CA ALA A 103 -8.39 -45.27 -4.40
C ALA A 103 -8.78 -44.10 -5.30
N ARG A 104 -9.95 -43.53 -5.00
CA ARG A 104 -10.45 -42.30 -5.60
C ARG A 104 -10.92 -41.36 -4.50
N ARG A 105 -10.54 -40.08 -4.55
CA ARG A 105 -10.87 -39.11 -3.50
C ARG A 105 -11.18 -37.74 -4.06
N ASP A 106 -12.37 -37.25 -3.70
CA ASP A 106 -12.78 -35.86 -3.88
C ASP A 106 -12.13 -34.96 -2.82
N PHE A 107 -11.73 -33.75 -3.25
CA PHE A 107 -11.10 -32.74 -2.41
C PHE A 107 -11.92 -31.45 -2.38
N TYR A 108 -11.99 -30.83 -1.20
CA TYR A 108 -12.84 -29.66 -0.95
C TYR A 108 -12.19 -28.38 -1.45
N TYR A 109 -12.93 -27.61 -2.25
CA TYR A 109 -12.47 -26.32 -2.77
C TYR A 109 -12.25 -25.32 -1.63
N ARG A 110 -11.21 -24.48 -1.75
CA ARG A 110 -10.70 -23.52 -0.72
C ARG A 110 -10.07 -24.15 0.52
N GLU A 111 -10.34 -25.41 0.83
CA GLU A 111 -9.68 -26.14 1.92
C GLU A 111 -8.49 -26.96 1.44
N ASP A 112 -8.63 -27.62 0.30
CA ASP A 112 -7.68 -28.62 -0.20
C ASP A 112 -7.01 -28.13 -1.47
N TRP A 113 -7.74 -27.36 -2.28
CA TRP A 113 -7.28 -26.85 -3.56
C TRP A 113 -8.00 -25.56 -3.94
N ARG A 114 -7.38 -24.79 -4.85
CA ARG A 114 -7.91 -23.51 -5.35
C ARG A 114 -7.55 -23.29 -6.81
N VAL A 115 -8.43 -22.62 -7.54
CA VAL A 115 -8.13 -22.07 -8.87
C VAL A 115 -7.39 -20.75 -8.69
N GLN A 116 -6.28 -20.59 -9.39
CA GLN A 116 -5.46 -19.38 -9.31
C GLN A 116 -5.94 -18.32 -10.30
N ARG A 117 -5.52 -17.08 -10.05
CA ARG A 117 -5.84 -15.94 -10.93
C ARG A 117 -5.32 -16.23 -12.35
N TYR A 118 -6.08 -15.82 -13.37
CA TYR A 118 -5.76 -16.08 -14.79
C TYR A 118 -5.63 -17.56 -15.16
N SER A 119 -6.23 -18.48 -14.39
CA SER A 119 -6.48 -19.85 -14.85
C SER A 119 -7.50 -19.84 -16.00
N GLY A 120 -7.30 -20.76 -16.96
CA GLY A 120 -8.34 -21.19 -17.89
C GLY A 120 -9.28 -22.22 -17.28
N SER A 121 -10.10 -22.80 -18.16
CA SER A 121 -11.10 -23.82 -17.90
C SER A 121 -10.56 -25.22 -18.21
N GLY A 122 -11.20 -26.23 -17.63
CA GLY A 122 -10.95 -27.64 -17.92
C GLY A 122 -12.09 -28.52 -17.43
N HIS A 123 -12.48 -29.51 -18.23
CA HIS A 123 -13.42 -30.55 -17.86
C HIS A 123 -12.93 -31.88 -18.43
N TYR A 124 -12.02 -32.53 -17.71
CA TYR A 124 -11.33 -33.72 -18.18
C TYR A 124 -10.72 -34.53 -17.04
N THR A 125 -10.40 -35.79 -17.33
CA THR A 125 -9.48 -36.60 -16.53
C THR A 125 -8.12 -36.63 -17.22
N ALA A 126 -7.06 -36.27 -16.51
CA ALA A 126 -5.69 -36.24 -17.04
C ALA A 126 -4.70 -36.86 -16.07
N GLU A 127 -3.60 -37.40 -16.58
CA GLU A 127 -2.51 -37.92 -15.75
C GLU A 127 -1.73 -36.79 -15.08
N LEU A 128 -1.15 -37.09 -13.92
CA LEU A 128 -0.31 -36.19 -13.15
C LEU A 128 1.17 -36.55 -13.38
N VAL A 129 1.98 -35.56 -13.73
CA VAL A 129 3.43 -35.71 -13.88
C VAL A 129 4.12 -34.82 -12.85
N PHE A 130 4.95 -35.40 -11.99
CA PHE A 130 5.72 -34.63 -11.02
C PHE A 130 7.00 -34.11 -11.68
N ILE A 131 7.21 -32.79 -11.66
CA ILE A 131 8.35 -32.12 -12.30
C ILE A 131 9.18 -31.29 -11.31
N GLY A 132 9.38 -31.76 -10.09
CA GLY A 132 10.31 -31.12 -9.14
C GLY A 132 9.99 -29.65 -8.86
N TYR A 133 10.87 -28.75 -9.34
CA TYR A 133 10.73 -27.30 -9.21
C TYR A 133 10.05 -26.63 -10.42
N GLY A 134 9.68 -27.39 -11.46
CA GLY A 134 9.02 -26.92 -12.68
C GLY A 134 9.89 -26.04 -13.57
N ILE A 135 11.21 -26.18 -13.49
CA ILE A 135 12.19 -25.36 -14.21
C ILE A 135 12.54 -26.00 -15.54
N HIS A 136 12.44 -25.22 -16.63
CA HIS A 136 12.97 -25.59 -17.93
C HIS A 136 14.18 -24.71 -18.23
N ALA A 137 15.38 -25.29 -18.20
CA ALA A 137 16.64 -24.59 -18.49
C ALA A 137 17.71 -25.56 -19.06
N PRO A 138 17.43 -26.23 -20.20
CA PRO A 138 18.36 -27.20 -20.79
C PRO A 138 19.73 -26.58 -21.10
N GLU A 139 19.78 -25.32 -21.51
CA GLU A 139 21.01 -24.55 -21.75
C GLU A 139 21.84 -24.33 -20.47
N LYS A 140 21.18 -24.36 -19.31
CA LYS A 140 21.82 -24.30 -17.98
C LYS A 140 22.04 -25.69 -17.39
N LYS A 141 21.83 -26.76 -18.16
CA LYS A 141 22.00 -28.16 -17.75
C LYS A 141 21.10 -28.55 -16.55
N TYR A 142 19.91 -27.96 -16.46
CA TYR A 142 18.90 -28.33 -15.48
C TYR A 142 17.51 -28.20 -16.11
N ASP A 143 16.84 -29.33 -16.36
CA ASP A 143 15.54 -29.35 -17.00
C ASP A 143 14.62 -30.37 -16.32
N ASP A 144 13.63 -29.89 -15.57
CA ASP A 144 12.65 -30.74 -14.90
C ASP A 144 11.69 -31.43 -15.89
N TYR A 145 11.71 -31.08 -17.19
CA TYR A 145 10.92 -31.76 -18.23
C TYR A 145 11.68 -32.92 -18.89
N ASP A 146 12.98 -33.06 -18.62
CA ASP A 146 13.79 -34.13 -19.21
C ASP A 146 13.35 -35.52 -18.69
N GLY A 147 13.21 -36.47 -19.60
CA GLY A 147 12.85 -37.85 -19.29
C GLY A 147 11.38 -38.13 -18.91
N VAL A 148 10.47 -37.16 -19.03
CA VAL A 148 9.03 -37.35 -18.77
C VAL A 148 8.17 -36.76 -19.90
N ASP A 149 7.06 -37.42 -20.26
CA ASP A 149 6.09 -36.84 -21.20
C ASP A 149 5.00 -36.09 -20.44
N VAL A 150 4.82 -34.80 -20.74
CA VAL A 150 3.81 -33.93 -20.10
C VAL A 150 2.65 -33.54 -21.04
N LYS A 151 2.71 -33.95 -22.31
CA LYS A 151 1.74 -33.52 -23.32
C LYS A 151 0.35 -34.08 -23.00
N GLY A 152 -0.65 -33.20 -22.90
CA GLY A 152 -2.01 -33.60 -22.54
C GLY A 152 -2.19 -33.99 -21.06
N LYS A 153 -1.20 -33.72 -20.21
CA LYS A 153 -1.18 -34.09 -18.78
C LYS A 153 -1.16 -32.83 -17.89
N LEU A 154 -1.35 -33.01 -16.59
CA LEU A 154 -1.21 -31.94 -15.59
C LEU A 154 0.15 -32.06 -14.92
N VAL A 155 0.92 -30.98 -14.91
CA VAL A 155 2.23 -30.98 -14.25
C VAL A 155 2.12 -30.51 -12.80
N VAL A 156 2.77 -31.24 -11.89
CA VAL A 156 2.74 -31.00 -10.44
C VAL A 156 4.13 -30.61 -9.96
N PHE A 157 4.27 -29.43 -9.35
CA PHE A 157 5.57 -28.94 -8.88
C PHE A 157 5.48 -28.02 -7.66
N THR A 158 6.64 -27.77 -7.04
CA THR A 158 6.79 -26.76 -5.98
C THR A 158 7.56 -25.53 -6.48
N THR A 159 7.44 -24.41 -5.77
CA THR A 159 8.28 -23.23 -6.04
C THR A 159 9.65 -23.33 -5.40
N GLY A 160 10.63 -22.66 -6.00
CA GLY A 160 12.01 -22.64 -5.56
C GLY A 160 12.94 -23.11 -6.67
N SER A 161 14.17 -23.40 -6.29
CA SER A 161 15.18 -24.00 -7.15
C SER A 161 16.20 -24.72 -6.26
N PRO A 162 17.00 -25.67 -6.80
CA PRO A 162 18.04 -26.34 -6.03
C PRO A 162 19.01 -25.33 -5.45
N LYS A 163 19.34 -25.43 -4.15
CA LYS A 163 20.14 -24.40 -3.44
C LYS A 163 21.48 -24.12 -4.10
N LYS A 164 22.13 -25.16 -4.62
CA LYS A 164 23.43 -25.05 -5.33
C LYS A 164 23.31 -24.30 -6.66
N LEU A 165 22.12 -24.25 -7.27
CA LEU A 165 21.85 -23.65 -8.57
C LEU A 165 20.97 -22.40 -8.48
N ALA A 166 20.59 -21.95 -7.27
CA ALA A 166 19.62 -20.87 -7.09
C ALA A 166 19.95 -19.59 -7.85
N LYS A 167 21.22 -19.15 -7.81
CA LYS A 167 21.68 -17.96 -8.58
C LYS A 167 21.70 -18.22 -10.09
N LYS A 168 22.01 -19.44 -10.52
CA LYS A 168 22.10 -19.80 -11.95
C LYS A 168 20.71 -19.83 -12.60
N LEU A 169 19.72 -20.32 -11.87
CA LEU A 169 18.35 -20.57 -12.34
C LEU A 169 17.35 -19.49 -11.91
N GLU A 170 17.81 -18.33 -11.42
CA GLU A 170 16.95 -17.31 -10.83
C GLU A 170 15.82 -16.86 -11.77
N GLU A 171 16.13 -16.71 -13.07
CA GLU A 171 15.14 -16.31 -14.07
C GLU A 171 14.14 -17.42 -14.39
N GLU A 172 14.59 -18.62 -14.70
CA GLU A 172 13.73 -19.75 -15.07
C GLU A 172 12.88 -20.22 -13.87
N ALA A 173 13.40 -20.00 -12.66
CA ALA A 173 12.68 -20.19 -11.40
C ALA A 173 11.66 -19.07 -11.10
N LYS A 174 11.34 -18.16 -12.03
CA LYS A 174 10.16 -17.29 -11.92
C LYS A 174 8.89 -18.04 -12.32
N MET A 175 7.79 -17.79 -11.60
CA MET A 175 6.49 -18.46 -11.86
C MET A 175 6.01 -18.28 -13.31
N GLU A 176 6.24 -17.10 -13.89
CA GLU A 176 5.90 -16.80 -15.29
C GLU A 176 6.56 -17.78 -16.26
N ASN A 177 7.86 -18.06 -16.06
CA ASN A 177 8.62 -18.95 -16.93
C ASN A 177 8.24 -20.42 -16.72
N ARG A 178 7.90 -20.83 -15.49
CA ARG A 178 7.35 -22.17 -15.23
C ARG A 178 6.02 -22.41 -15.96
N ILE A 179 5.12 -21.43 -15.93
CA ILE A 179 3.83 -21.51 -16.63
C ILE A 179 4.05 -21.57 -18.15
N LYS A 180 4.92 -20.72 -18.70
CA LYS A 180 5.27 -20.72 -20.12
C LYS A 180 5.85 -22.07 -20.56
N ALA A 181 6.81 -22.60 -19.80
CA ALA A 181 7.40 -23.91 -20.07
C ALA A 181 6.32 -25.02 -20.11
N ALA A 182 5.42 -25.07 -19.13
CA ALA A 182 4.35 -26.07 -19.12
C ALA A 182 3.39 -25.92 -20.32
N GLN A 183 3.07 -24.69 -20.71
CA GLN A 183 2.26 -24.39 -21.89
C GLN A 183 2.95 -24.83 -23.19
N GLU A 184 4.25 -24.52 -23.33
CA GLU A 184 5.06 -24.86 -24.51
C GLU A 184 5.27 -26.36 -24.68
N HIS A 185 5.36 -27.11 -23.58
CA HIS A 185 5.46 -28.57 -23.59
C HIS A 185 4.09 -29.28 -23.73
N GLY A 186 3.00 -28.52 -23.90
CA GLY A 186 1.67 -29.05 -24.19
C GLY A 186 0.93 -29.64 -22.99
N ALA A 187 1.28 -29.25 -21.76
CA ALA A 187 0.50 -29.62 -20.58
C ALA A 187 -0.89 -28.96 -20.62
N LEU A 188 -1.89 -29.64 -20.05
CA LEU A 188 -3.25 -29.10 -19.87
C LEU A 188 -3.35 -28.08 -18.73
N GLY A 189 -2.32 -27.99 -17.89
CA GLY A 189 -2.32 -27.10 -16.74
C GLY A 189 -1.23 -27.42 -15.75
N ILE A 190 -1.13 -26.57 -14.73
CA ILE A 190 -0.21 -26.73 -13.61
C ILE A 190 -0.95 -26.92 -12.30
N ILE A 191 -0.36 -27.71 -11.41
CA ILE A 191 -0.76 -27.86 -10.01
C ILE A 191 0.45 -27.51 -9.15
N VAL A 192 0.35 -26.43 -8.39
CA VAL A 192 1.44 -25.97 -7.53
C VAL A 192 1.15 -26.33 -6.08
N PHE A 193 2.13 -26.91 -5.40
CA PHE A 193 2.06 -27.18 -3.96
C PHE A 193 3.25 -26.52 -3.24
N ARG A 194 3.21 -26.52 -1.91
CA ARG A 194 4.26 -25.89 -1.10
C ARG A 194 5.43 -26.82 -0.84
N PRO A 195 6.64 -26.26 -0.64
CA PRO A 195 7.70 -27.05 -0.04
C PRO A 195 7.31 -27.38 1.43
N PRO A 196 7.69 -28.57 1.94
CA PRO A 196 7.34 -29.04 3.30
C PRO A 196 7.75 -28.12 4.47
N SER A 197 8.57 -27.08 4.23
CA SER A 197 9.12 -26.18 5.25
C SER A 197 8.32 -24.87 5.47
N SER A 198 7.13 -24.72 4.89
CA SER A 198 6.37 -23.46 4.92
C SER A 198 5.32 -23.39 6.05
N GLN A 199 5.28 -22.30 6.83
CA GLN A 199 4.35 -22.12 7.98
C GLN A 199 3.01 -21.43 7.63
N SER A 200 2.79 -20.98 6.39
CA SER A 200 1.55 -20.28 6.01
C SER A 200 0.46 -21.27 5.57
N ARG A 201 -0.81 -20.99 5.89
CA ARG A 201 -1.97 -21.79 5.44
C ARG A 201 -2.38 -21.59 3.98
N TYR A 202 -2.10 -20.45 3.32
CA TYR A 202 -2.58 -20.19 1.94
C TYR A 202 -1.52 -19.86 0.86
N PHE A 203 -1.42 -20.68 -0.19
CA PHE A 203 -0.43 -20.51 -1.27
C PHE A 203 -1.05 -19.79 -2.48
N GLY A 204 -0.81 -18.49 -2.58
CA GLY A 204 -1.25 -17.70 -3.74
C GLY A 204 -0.18 -17.65 -4.83
N VAL A 205 -0.53 -18.03 -6.06
CA VAL A 205 0.33 -17.90 -7.23
C VAL A 205 0.13 -16.52 -7.84
N ARG A 206 1.19 -15.71 -7.89
CA ARG A 206 1.15 -14.42 -8.62
C ARG A 206 1.28 -14.69 -10.10
N THR A 207 0.18 -14.59 -10.83
CA THR A 207 0.10 -14.72 -12.28
C THR A 207 -0.18 -13.36 -12.93
N LYS A 208 0.08 -13.27 -14.24
CA LYS A 208 -0.22 -12.09 -15.06
C LYS A 208 -1.16 -12.47 -16.20
N LYS A 209 -1.88 -11.48 -16.76
CA LYS A 209 -2.88 -11.71 -17.81
C LYS A 209 -2.30 -12.34 -19.07
N GLU A 210 -1.03 -12.06 -19.38
CA GLU A 210 -0.33 -12.53 -20.59
C GLU A 210 -0.14 -14.05 -20.59
N LEU A 211 -0.27 -14.68 -19.42
CA LEU A 211 -0.19 -16.13 -19.24
C LEU A 211 -1.53 -16.84 -19.39
N TYR A 212 -2.64 -16.09 -19.50
CA TYR A 212 -3.96 -16.68 -19.62
C TYR A 212 -4.08 -17.46 -20.93
N LYS A 213 -4.52 -18.71 -20.83
CA LYS A 213 -4.92 -19.55 -21.95
C LYS A 213 -6.27 -20.19 -21.58
N PRO A 214 -7.31 -20.10 -22.45
CA PRO A 214 -8.66 -20.56 -22.11
C PRO A 214 -8.75 -22.03 -21.66
N ASN A 215 -7.87 -22.91 -22.17
CA ASN A 215 -7.89 -24.34 -21.90
C ASN A 215 -6.70 -24.80 -21.03
N PHE A 216 -6.14 -23.91 -20.20
CA PHE A 216 -4.99 -24.21 -19.34
C PHE A 216 -5.32 -23.92 -17.88
N VAL A 217 -5.50 -24.97 -17.06
CA VAL A 217 -5.84 -24.78 -15.65
C VAL A 217 -4.61 -24.44 -14.80
N ILE A 218 -4.77 -23.53 -13.85
CA ILE A 218 -3.73 -23.17 -12.88
C ILE A 218 -4.32 -23.41 -11.50
N LEU A 219 -3.88 -24.47 -10.85
CA LEU A 219 -4.38 -24.90 -9.53
C LEU A 219 -3.28 -24.79 -8.48
N SER A 220 -3.69 -24.57 -7.24
CA SER A 220 -2.83 -24.84 -6.07
C SER A 220 -3.48 -25.89 -5.20
N ILE A 221 -2.68 -26.73 -4.56
CA ILE A 221 -3.14 -27.78 -3.64
C ILE A 221 -2.41 -27.71 -2.30
N GLU A 222 -3.07 -28.19 -1.25
CA GLU A 222 -2.50 -28.33 0.10
C GLU A 222 -1.82 -29.70 0.28
N ASP A 223 -1.02 -29.83 1.36
CA ASP A 223 -0.18 -31.00 1.63
C ASP A 223 -0.94 -32.33 1.63
N LYS A 224 -2.20 -32.33 2.10
CA LYS A 224 -3.05 -33.53 2.09
C LYS A 224 -3.32 -34.08 0.69
N VAL A 225 -3.36 -33.21 -0.32
CA VAL A 225 -3.60 -33.61 -1.72
C VAL A 225 -2.34 -34.22 -2.29
N ILE A 226 -1.18 -33.55 -2.15
CA ILE A 226 0.09 -34.08 -2.66
C ILE A 226 0.50 -35.37 -1.95
N ASN A 227 0.26 -35.48 -0.64
CA ASN A 227 0.48 -36.73 0.10
C ASN A 227 -0.43 -37.86 -0.41
N PHE A 228 -1.66 -37.56 -0.83
CA PHE A 228 -2.54 -38.54 -1.44
C PHE A 228 -2.06 -38.98 -2.83
N ILE A 229 -1.59 -38.05 -3.67
CA ILE A 229 -0.98 -38.36 -4.97
C ILE A 229 0.22 -39.30 -4.79
N PHE A 230 1.05 -39.07 -3.78
CA PHE A 230 2.25 -39.88 -3.53
C PHE A 230 2.02 -41.14 -2.67
N LYS A 231 0.79 -41.36 -2.18
CA LYS A 231 0.49 -42.40 -1.17
C LYS A 231 0.87 -43.82 -1.62
N GLU A 232 0.68 -44.11 -2.91
CA GLU A 232 0.90 -45.45 -3.49
C GLU A 232 2.22 -45.53 -4.28
N LEU A 233 2.96 -44.43 -4.37
CA LEU A 233 4.25 -44.41 -5.05
C LEU A 233 5.34 -45.00 -4.15
N LYS A 234 6.37 -45.59 -4.76
CA LYS A 234 7.55 -46.12 -4.05
C LYS A 234 8.50 -45.02 -3.53
N THR A 235 8.04 -43.76 -3.48
CA THR A 235 8.80 -42.58 -3.08
C THR A 235 7.86 -41.54 -2.47
N GLU A 236 8.43 -40.55 -1.79
CA GLU A 236 7.73 -39.38 -1.26
C GLU A 236 8.40 -38.09 -1.74
N THR A 237 7.64 -37.00 -1.81
CA THR A 237 8.16 -35.69 -2.26
C THR A 237 9.40 -35.25 -1.49
N ARG A 238 9.45 -35.49 -0.17
CA ARG A 238 10.59 -35.15 0.69
C ARG A 238 11.87 -35.85 0.24
N LEU A 239 11.82 -37.14 -0.10
CA LEU A 239 12.99 -37.90 -0.57
C LEU A 239 13.45 -37.41 -1.95
N LEU A 240 12.50 -37.09 -2.84
CA LEU A 240 12.83 -36.54 -4.16
C LEU A 240 13.54 -35.19 -4.03
N PHE A 241 13.05 -34.27 -3.19
CA PHE A 241 13.74 -33.00 -2.97
C PHE A 241 15.10 -33.17 -2.28
N GLN A 242 15.25 -34.12 -1.36
CA GLN A 242 16.58 -34.43 -0.80
C GLN A 242 17.58 -34.83 -1.89
N LYS A 243 17.16 -35.68 -2.84
CA LYS A 243 17.97 -36.07 -4.00
C LYS A 243 18.28 -34.90 -4.93
N ILE A 244 17.29 -34.07 -5.24
CA ILE A 244 17.48 -32.85 -6.05
C ILE A 244 18.54 -31.94 -5.41
N GLU A 245 18.48 -31.74 -4.09
CA GLU A 245 19.45 -30.90 -3.37
C GLU A 245 20.86 -31.53 -3.30
N SER A 246 20.96 -32.86 -3.11
CA SER A 246 22.26 -33.53 -3.05
C SER A 246 22.95 -33.58 -4.41
N GLU A 247 22.21 -33.98 -5.46
CA GLU A 247 22.73 -34.27 -6.79
C GLU A 247 22.71 -33.05 -7.73
N ALA A 248 21.91 -32.03 -7.41
CA ALA A 248 21.63 -30.89 -8.29
C ALA A 248 21.11 -31.31 -9.68
N LYS A 249 20.32 -32.38 -9.72
CA LYS A 249 19.70 -32.95 -10.92
C LYS A 249 18.19 -33.09 -10.74
N PRO A 250 17.41 -32.97 -11.83
CA PRO A 250 15.98 -33.27 -11.83
C PRO A 250 15.68 -34.67 -11.28
N GLN A 251 14.53 -34.81 -10.62
CA GLN A 251 13.99 -36.09 -10.12
C GLN A 251 12.51 -36.22 -10.53
N SER A 252 12.20 -35.78 -11.74
CA SER A 252 10.86 -35.82 -12.33
C SER A 252 10.42 -37.24 -12.59
N LEU A 253 9.12 -37.50 -12.49
CA LEU A 253 8.55 -38.83 -12.73
C LEU A 253 7.08 -38.76 -13.16
N GLU A 254 6.69 -39.72 -13.99
CA GLU A 254 5.30 -40.01 -14.30
C GLU A 254 4.67 -40.75 -13.12
N THR A 255 3.61 -40.19 -12.54
CA THR A 255 3.06 -40.73 -11.29
C THR A 255 2.13 -41.93 -11.52
N GLY A 256 1.59 -42.11 -12.73
CA GLY A 256 0.49 -43.05 -13.00
C GLY A 256 -0.84 -42.66 -12.33
N VAL A 257 -0.87 -41.58 -11.55
CA VAL A 257 -2.08 -41.04 -10.90
C VAL A 257 -2.80 -40.12 -11.88
N LYS A 258 -4.12 -40.15 -11.86
CA LYS A 258 -4.98 -39.26 -12.65
C LYS A 258 -5.69 -38.25 -11.75
N ALA A 259 -6.07 -37.11 -12.32
CA ALA A 259 -6.97 -36.17 -11.69
C ALA A 259 -8.15 -35.87 -12.62
N PHE A 260 -9.36 -35.91 -12.07
CA PHE A 260 -10.52 -35.30 -12.71
C PHE A 260 -10.61 -33.84 -12.28
N VAL A 261 -10.64 -32.94 -13.26
CA VAL A 261 -10.73 -31.50 -13.07
C VAL A 261 -11.98 -30.99 -13.78
N SER A 262 -12.84 -30.28 -13.04
CA SER A 262 -13.95 -29.51 -13.59
C SER A 262 -13.83 -28.07 -13.07
N VAL A 263 -13.43 -27.16 -13.96
CA VAL A 263 -13.28 -25.73 -13.70
C VAL A 263 -13.80 -24.98 -14.91
N SER A 264 -14.75 -24.07 -14.70
CA SER A 264 -15.21 -23.13 -15.71
C SER A 264 -14.78 -21.72 -15.32
N ALA A 265 -13.63 -21.28 -15.83
CA ALA A 265 -13.10 -19.95 -15.65
C ALA A 265 -13.68 -18.99 -16.69
N ILE A 266 -14.10 -17.81 -16.23
CA ILE A 266 -14.61 -16.73 -17.05
C ILE A 266 -13.59 -15.60 -17.00
N PHE A 267 -13.09 -15.23 -18.18
CA PHE A 267 -12.25 -14.06 -18.37
C PHE A 267 -12.85 -13.18 -19.46
N ASP A 268 -13.17 -11.94 -19.11
CA ASP A 268 -13.62 -10.90 -20.04
C ASP A 268 -12.79 -9.65 -19.77
N GLU A 269 -11.97 -9.26 -20.74
CA GLU A 269 -11.07 -8.11 -20.60
C GLU A 269 -11.80 -6.76 -20.51
N LYS A 270 -13.03 -6.68 -21.03
CA LYS A 270 -13.78 -5.42 -21.18
C LYS A 270 -15.23 -5.56 -20.75
N ARG A 271 -15.47 -6.26 -19.64
CA ARG A 271 -16.81 -6.40 -19.06
C ARG A 271 -17.34 -5.02 -18.64
N ALA A 272 -18.53 -4.66 -19.12
CA ALA A 272 -19.17 -3.41 -18.73
C ALA A 272 -19.59 -3.42 -17.25
N THR A 273 -19.46 -2.27 -16.60
CA THR A 273 -19.93 -1.99 -15.22
C THR A 273 -20.14 -0.48 -15.06
N ARG A 274 -20.70 -0.01 -13.94
CA ARG A 274 -20.92 1.43 -13.74
C ARG A 274 -20.92 1.85 -12.27
N ASN A 275 -20.41 3.05 -12.00
CA ASN A 275 -20.63 3.72 -10.72
C ASN A 275 -22.03 4.35 -10.70
N VAL A 276 -22.61 4.54 -9.50
CA VAL A 276 -23.87 5.27 -9.32
C VAL A 276 -23.60 6.60 -8.62
N LEU A 277 -23.86 7.71 -9.31
CA LEU A 277 -23.53 9.06 -8.89
C LEU A 277 -24.79 9.94 -8.82
N ALA A 278 -24.97 10.64 -7.70
CA ALA A 278 -25.97 11.68 -7.52
C ALA A 278 -25.35 12.92 -6.86
N LYS A 279 -26.03 14.06 -6.93
CA LYS A 279 -25.57 15.28 -6.26
C LYS A 279 -26.68 16.13 -5.66
N ILE A 280 -26.26 17.06 -4.82
CA ILE A 280 -27.01 18.27 -4.46
C ILE A 280 -26.15 19.46 -4.88
N THR A 281 -26.66 20.25 -5.82
CA THR A 281 -25.96 21.46 -6.29
C THR A 281 -25.88 22.52 -5.17
N GLY A 282 -24.70 23.10 -5.00
CA GLY A 282 -24.44 24.12 -3.98
C GLY A 282 -25.25 25.41 -4.19
N SER A 283 -25.70 26.01 -3.09
CA SER A 283 -26.52 27.23 -3.08
C SER A 283 -25.71 28.52 -3.29
N ASP A 284 -24.41 28.50 -3.01
CA ASP A 284 -23.55 29.69 -3.08
C ASP A 284 -22.91 29.84 -4.46
N LYS A 285 -22.99 31.04 -5.06
CA LYS A 285 -22.50 31.30 -6.42
C LYS A 285 -20.99 31.04 -6.59
N LYS A 286 -20.19 31.23 -5.55
CA LYS A 286 -18.73 31.02 -5.57
C LYS A 286 -18.38 29.59 -5.22
N LEU A 287 -18.96 29.05 -4.14
CA LEU A 287 -18.59 27.75 -3.59
C LEU A 287 -19.25 26.56 -4.29
N ARG A 288 -20.34 26.75 -5.04
CA ARG A 288 -21.02 25.64 -5.73
C ARG A 288 -20.15 24.86 -6.73
N ASN A 289 -19.04 25.45 -7.19
CA ASN A 289 -18.09 24.81 -8.09
C ASN A 289 -16.93 24.10 -7.36
N GLU A 290 -16.98 24.04 -6.03
CA GLU A 290 -16.14 23.19 -5.19
C GLU A 290 -16.95 21.96 -4.75
N TYR A 291 -16.30 20.79 -4.75
CA TYR A 291 -16.98 19.52 -4.57
C TYR A 291 -16.55 18.81 -3.28
N ILE A 292 -17.53 18.26 -2.57
CA ILE A 292 -17.34 17.29 -1.50
C ILE A 292 -17.85 15.96 -2.01
N VAL A 293 -17.01 14.93 -2.00
CA VAL A 293 -17.41 13.58 -2.40
C VAL A 293 -17.65 12.74 -1.16
N ILE A 294 -18.80 12.10 -1.08
CA ILE A 294 -19.13 11.09 -0.07
C ILE A 294 -19.26 9.76 -0.80
N GLY A 295 -18.45 8.78 -0.40
CA GLY A 295 -18.30 7.53 -1.13
C GLY A 295 -18.44 6.27 -0.27
N ALA A 296 -18.84 5.20 -0.92
CA ALA A 296 -18.75 3.82 -0.46
C ALA A 296 -18.84 2.90 -1.69
N HIS A 297 -18.26 1.70 -1.67
CA HIS A 297 -18.51 0.75 -2.76
C HIS A 297 -19.79 -0.02 -2.53
N MET A 298 -20.44 -0.38 -3.64
CA MET A 298 -21.71 -1.10 -3.64
C MET A 298 -21.56 -2.57 -4.02
N ASP A 299 -20.44 -2.95 -4.62
CA ASP A 299 -20.15 -4.34 -4.97
C ASP A 299 -19.66 -5.16 -3.79
N HIS A 300 -19.71 -6.49 -3.94
CA HIS A 300 -19.03 -7.45 -3.10
C HIS A 300 -18.54 -8.65 -3.95
N LEU A 301 -18.29 -9.81 -3.36
CA LEU A 301 -17.60 -10.94 -4.01
C LEU A 301 -18.47 -11.82 -4.93
N GLY A 302 -19.78 -11.61 -4.97
CA GLY A 302 -20.69 -12.35 -5.87
C GLY A 302 -21.03 -13.76 -5.39
N ILE A 303 -21.18 -14.70 -6.32
CA ILE A 303 -21.41 -16.12 -6.04
C ILE A 303 -20.08 -16.86 -6.12
N GLY A 304 -19.74 -17.60 -5.07
CA GLY A 304 -18.54 -18.42 -5.01
C GLY A 304 -18.63 -19.67 -5.88
N PRO A 305 -17.50 -20.33 -6.16
CA PRO A 305 -17.48 -21.53 -7.01
C PRO A 305 -18.23 -22.74 -6.42
N MET A 306 -18.54 -22.70 -5.13
CA MET A 306 -19.33 -23.72 -4.41
C MET A 306 -20.83 -23.36 -4.31
N GLY A 307 -21.27 -22.25 -4.94
CA GLY A 307 -22.66 -21.79 -4.89
C GLY A 307 -22.97 -20.83 -3.74
N ASP A 308 -22.06 -20.67 -2.77
CA ASP A 308 -22.26 -19.73 -1.66
C ASP A 308 -22.39 -18.28 -2.16
N ILE A 309 -23.38 -17.56 -1.64
CA ILE A 309 -23.57 -16.14 -1.95
C ILE A 309 -22.84 -15.29 -0.90
N TYR A 310 -22.01 -14.37 -1.37
CA TYR A 310 -21.31 -13.41 -0.53
C TYR A 310 -22.16 -12.14 -0.49
N ASN A 311 -23.08 -12.06 0.47
CA ASN A 311 -24.04 -10.98 0.54
C ASN A 311 -23.44 -9.63 0.93
N GLY A 312 -22.35 -9.58 1.69
CA GLY A 312 -21.62 -8.33 1.91
C GLY A 312 -22.46 -7.25 2.59
N ALA A 313 -23.13 -7.59 3.68
CA ALA A 313 -23.99 -6.66 4.41
C ALA A 313 -23.17 -5.58 5.12
N ASN A 314 -22.13 -5.96 5.84
CA ASN A 314 -21.16 -5.01 6.36
C ASN A 314 -20.27 -4.49 5.25
N ASP A 315 -19.79 -5.38 4.38
CA ASP A 315 -18.84 -5.11 3.31
C ASP A 315 -19.47 -5.23 1.90
N ASN A 316 -19.97 -4.16 1.28
CA ASN A 316 -20.09 -2.82 1.86
C ASN A 316 -21.48 -2.22 1.63
N ALA A 317 -22.52 -3.05 1.77
CA ALA A 317 -23.89 -2.54 1.81
C ALA A 317 -24.08 -1.54 2.96
N SER A 318 -23.35 -1.67 4.07
CA SER A 318 -23.41 -0.74 5.21
C SER A 318 -22.96 0.67 4.86
N GLY A 319 -21.79 0.85 4.25
CA GLY A 319 -21.28 2.16 3.81
C GLY A 319 -22.14 2.74 2.69
N THR A 320 -22.60 1.89 1.77
CA THR A 320 -23.56 2.26 0.73
C THR A 320 -24.86 2.80 1.33
N ALA A 321 -25.45 2.09 2.29
CA ALA A 321 -26.70 2.48 2.92
C ALA A 321 -26.57 3.76 3.75
N VAL A 322 -25.45 3.94 4.47
CA VAL A 322 -25.17 5.20 5.20
C VAL A 322 -25.06 6.36 4.21
N THR A 323 -24.34 6.19 3.09
CA THR A 323 -24.25 7.22 2.04
C THR A 323 -25.63 7.57 1.47
N MET A 324 -26.45 6.56 1.17
CA MET A 324 -27.81 6.74 0.66
C MET A 324 -28.69 7.52 1.65
N GLU A 325 -28.65 7.15 2.93
CA GLU A 325 -29.45 7.82 3.95
C GLU A 325 -28.98 9.26 4.21
N ILE A 326 -27.68 9.53 4.19
CA ILE A 326 -27.15 10.91 4.23
C ILE A 326 -27.69 11.69 3.03
N ALA A 327 -27.69 11.12 1.82
CA ALA A 327 -28.20 11.78 0.61
C ALA A 327 -29.68 12.16 0.74
N ARG A 328 -30.53 11.22 1.20
CA ARG A 328 -31.95 11.44 1.47
C ARG A 328 -32.17 12.55 2.50
N VAL A 329 -31.44 12.50 3.61
CA VAL A 329 -31.53 13.48 4.69
C VAL A 329 -31.11 14.86 4.21
N MET A 330 -29.97 14.97 3.53
CA MET A 330 -29.46 16.23 2.97
C MET A 330 -30.42 16.86 1.97
N LYS A 331 -30.97 16.04 1.06
CA LYS A 331 -31.92 16.52 0.05
C LYS A 331 -33.18 17.11 0.68
N ASN A 332 -33.61 16.59 1.83
CA ASN A 332 -34.79 17.06 2.56
C ASN A 332 -34.47 18.05 3.70
N SER A 333 -33.20 18.42 3.90
CA SER A 333 -32.79 19.41 4.90
C SER A 333 -32.68 20.81 4.30
N LEU A 334 -32.89 21.80 5.16
CA LEU A 334 -32.57 23.21 4.94
C LEU A 334 -31.63 23.72 6.06
N PRO A 335 -30.75 24.69 5.78
CA PRO A 335 -30.47 25.28 4.46
C PRO A 335 -29.73 24.31 3.54
N LYS A 336 -29.76 24.57 2.23
CA LYS A 336 -28.98 23.81 1.23
C LYS A 336 -27.47 24.04 1.41
N PRO A 337 -26.62 23.02 1.14
CA PRO A 337 -25.17 23.18 1.25
C PRO A 337 -24.68 24.29 0.33
N LYS A 338 -23.63 25.04 0.72
CA LYS A 338 -23.07 26.09 -0.13
C LYS A 338 -22.22 25.52 -1.26
N ARG A 339 -21.46 24.45 -0.97
CA ARG A 339 -20.73 23.63 -1.94
C ARG A 339 -21.61 22.54 -2.55
N THR A 340 -21.22 22.06 -3.72
CA THR A 340 -21.86 20.89 -4.32
C THR A 340 -21.39 19.64 -3.60
N VAL A 341 -22.34 18.80 -3.21
CA VAL A 341 -22.07 17.50 -2.57
C VAL A 341 -22.41 16.39 -3.55
N VAL A 342 -21.44 15.54 -3.84
CA VAL A 342 -21.55 14.39 -4.74
C VAL A 342 -21.58 13.12 -3.90
N PHE A 343 -22.63 12.32 -4.09
CA PHE A 343 -22.79 10.99 -3.52
C PHE A 343 -22.38 9.98 -4.58
N ALA A 344 -21.40 9.16 -4.26
CA ALA A 344 -20.78 8.28 -5.23
C ALA A 344 -20.69 6.85 -4.71
N LEU A 345 -21.36 5.92 -5.39
CA LEU A 345 -21.36 4.51 -5.04
C LEU A 345 -20.56 3.75 -6.09
N TRP A 346 -19.44 3.18 -5.64
CA TRP A 346 -18.38 2.66 -6.51
C TRP A 346 -18.60 1.21 -6.89
N ALA A 347 -18.32 0.87 -8.14
CA ALA A 347 -18.25 -0.50 -8.63
C ALA A 347 -16.80 -1.01 -8.66
N GLY A 348 -16.59 -2.31 -8.48
CA GLY A 348 -15.32 -2.98 -8.67
C GLY A 348 -14.27 -2.63 -7.64
N GLU A 349 -14.66 -2.27 -6.41
CA GLU A 349 -13.73 -2.04 -5.31
C GLU A 349 -12.97 -3.34 -5.01
N GLU A 350 -13.71 -4.43 -4.87
CA GLU A 350 -13.20 -5.78 -4.55
C GLU A 350 -12.24 -6.32 -5.62
N GLN A 351 -12.39 -5.78 -6.83
CA GLN A 351 -11.58 -6.13 -7.99
C GLN A 351 -10.34 -5.24 -8.14
N GLY A 352 -10.14 -4.26 -7.25
CA GLY A 352 -8.95 -3.42 -7.15
C GLY A 352 -9.20 -1.91 -7.28
N LEU A 353 -10.24 -1.40 -6.63
CA LEU A 353 -10.63 0.03 -6.61
C LEU A 353 -11.00 0.57 -8.00
N LEU A 354 -11.60 -0.27 -8.85
CA LEU A 354 -11.72 0.02 -10.28
C LEU A 354 -12.65 1.23 -10.54
N GLY A 355 -13.78 1.33 -9.84
CA GLY A 355 -14.75 2.40 -10.01
C GLY A 355 -14.28 3.75 -9.49
N SER A 356 -13.75 3.81 -8.27
CA SER A 356 -13.19 5.04 -7.72
C SER A 356 -11.93 5.50 -8.47
N ARG A 357 -11.11 4.57 -8.97
CA ARG A 357 -9.99 4.90 -9.87
C ARG A 357 -10.48 5.45 -11.19
N HIS A 358 -11.48 4.81 -11.81
CA HIS A 358 -12.08 5.33 -13.04
C HIS A 358 -12.64 6.75 -12.83
N TYR A 359 -13.34 7.01 -11.72
CA TYR A 359 -13.79 8.36 -11.37
C TYR A 359 -12.62 9.32 -11.17
N ALA A 360 -11.58 8.96 -10.42
CA ALA A 360 -10.44 9.84 -10.19
C ALA A 360 -9.67 10.18 -11.49
N ASP A 361 -9.64 9.26 -12.46
CA ASP A 361 -8.97 9.44 -13.77
C ASP A 361 -9.85 10.14 -14.81
N HIS A 362 -11.18 9.92 -14.78
CA HIS A 362 -12.16 10.43 -15.74
C HIS A 362 -13.32 11.10 -14.99
N ALA A 363 -12.98 12.07 -14.13
CA ALA A 363 -13.92 12.58 -13.14
C ALA A 363 -15.10 13.31 -13.79
N ALA A 364 -16.33 12.91 -13.43
CA ALA A 364 -17.55 13.60 -13.82
C ALA A 364 -17.58 15.05 -13.31
N TYR A 365 -16.83 15.34 -12.24
CA TYR A 365 -16.60 16.68 -11.71
C TYR A 365 -15.10 16.95 -11.59
N PRO A 366 -14.64 18.18 -11.86
CA PRO A 366 -13.22 18.52 -11.82
C PRO A 366 -12.54 18.10 -10.51
N ILE A 367 -11.65 17.11 -10.60
CA ILE A 367 -10.97 16.52 -9.44
C ILE A 367 -10.13 17.57 -8.71
N GLU A 368 -9.58 18.56 -9.44
CA GLU A 368 -8.84 19.73 -8.95
C GLU A 368 -9.67 20.67 -8.09
N LYS A 369 -11.00 20.66 -8.25
CA LYS A 369 -11.95 21.42 -7.43
C LYS A 369 -12.61 20.59 -6.33
N THR A 370 -12.25 19.31 -6.21
CA THR A 370 -12.70 18.47 -5.09
C THR A 370 -11.90 18.80 -3.84
N ILE A 371 -12.58 19.29 -2.80
CA ILE A 371 -11.92 19.79 -1.58
C ILE A 371 -11.69 18.69 -0.54
N VAL A 372 -12.53 17.64 -0.55
CA VAL A 372 -12.40 16.49 0.34
C VAL A 372 -13.21 15.30 -0.18
N ASN A 373 -12.70 14.10 0.05
CA ASN A 373 -13.43 12.84 -0.06
C ASN A 373 -13.63 12.23 1.33
N PHE A 374 -14.86 11.83 1.66
CA PHE A 374 -15.19 11.01 2.82
C PHE A 374 -15.68 9.64 2.32
N ASN A 375 -14.83 8.62 2.45
CA ASN A 375 -15.19 7.24 2.07
C ASN A 375 -15.59 6.44 3.32
N MET A 376 -16.59 5.58 3.17
CA MET A 376 -17.08 4.68 4.22
C MET A 376 -17.00 3.24 3.75
N ASP A 377 -16.59 2.39 4.67
CA ASP A 377 -16.46 0.97 4.43
C ASP A 377 -16.63 0.19 5.73
N MET A 378 -17.44 -0.86 5.71
CA MET A 378 -17.68 -1.73 6.86
C MET A 378 -18.06 -0.94 8.13
N VAL A 379 -19.20 -0.24 8.09
CA VAL A 379 -19.64 0.68 9.15
C VAL A 379 -20.85 0.18 9.96
N GLY A 380 -21.21 -1.10 9.79
CA GLY A 380 -22.38 -1.73 10.40
C GLY A 380 -22.10 -2.72 11.53
N ILE A 381 -20.86 -3.18 11.75
CA ILE A 381 -20.47 -4.13 12.80
C ILE A 381 -19.19 -3.66 13.48
N GLY A 382 -19.09 -3.69 14.81
CA GLY A 382 -17.80 -3.43 15.47
C GLY A 382 -17.88 -3.05 16.95
N SER A 383 -16.75 -2.69 17.54
CA SER A 383 -16.64 -2.42 18.99
C SER A 383 -17.19 -1.06 19.47
N GLY A 384 -18.07 -0.42 18.70
CA GLY A 384 -18.75 0.81 19.10
C GLY A 384 -18.10 2.14 18.70
N LYS A 385 -16.87 2.11 18.14
CA LYS A 385 -16.10 3.28 17.68
C LYS A 385 -15.84 3.26 16.17
N ILE A 386 -15.63 4.45 15.61
CA ILE A 386 -15.34 4.66 14.20
C ILE A 386 -13.88 5.11 14.07
N SER A 387 -13.06 4.28 13.44
CA SER A 387 -11.74 4.68 12.97
C SER A 387 -11.90 5.63 11.79
N PHE A 388 -11.27 6.80 11.88
CA PHE A 388 -11.34 7.85 10.87
C PHE A 388 -9.94 8.26 10.43
N GLY A 389 -9.41 7.54 9.43
CA GLY A 389 -8.06 7.77 8.90
C GLY A 389 -8.04 8.90 7.90
N GLY A 390 -7.03 9.78 7.93
CA GLY A 390 -6.84 10.81 6.89
C GLY A 390 -6.22 12.12 7.41
N LYS A 391 -6.07 12.28 8.72
CA LYS A 391 -5.59 13.52 9.35
C LYS A 391 -4.24 14.00 8.80
N TYR A 392 -3.37 13.08 8.38
CA TYR A 392 -2.05 13.44 7.84
C TYR A 392 -2.13 14.05 6.44
N TYR A 393 -3.05 13.56 5.60
CA TYR A 393 -3.24 14.06 4.24
C TYR A 393 -4.18 15.27 4.19
N GLY A 394 -5.16 15.34 5.11
CA GLY A 394 -6.09 16.46 5.27
C GLY A 394 -6.00 17.18 6.63
N PRO A 395 -4.84 17.71 7.07
CA PRO A 395 -4.70 18.27 8.42
C PRO A 395 -5.59 19.49 8.66
N GLN A 396 -5.83 20.32 7.64
CA GLN A 396 -6.72 21.46 7.75
C GLN A 396 -8.20 21.06 7.91
N VAL A 397 -8.60 19.98 7.22
CA VAL A 397 -9.94 19.40 7.36
C VAL A 397 -10.11 18.85 8.77
N TRP A 398 -9.17 18.01 9.22
CA TRP A 398 -9.24 17.43 10.58
C TRP A 398 -9.22 18.50 11.68
N LYS A 399 -8.41 19.55 11.53
CA LYS A 399 -8.38 20.68 12.47
C LYS A 399 -9.76 21.33 12.59
N LEU A 400 -10.40 21.66 11.46
CA LEU A 400 -11.76 22.23 11.46
C LEU A 400 -12.76 21.29 12.14
N LEU A 401 -12.74 20.00 11.77
CA LEU A 401 -13.66 19.02 12.34
C LEU A 401 -13.47 18.90 13.86
N LYS A 402 -12.23 18.79 14.34
CA LYS A 402 -11.93 18.73 15.78
C LYS A 402 -12.41 19.98 16.54
N GLU A 403 -12.29 21.17 15.94
CA GLU A 403 -12.69 22.43 16.56
C GLU A 403 -14.21 22.64 16.59
N LYS A 404 -14.94 22.13 15.60
CA LYS A 404 -16.36 22.46 15.38
C LYS A 404 -17.31 21.30 15.67
N LEU A 405 -16.81 20.07 15.78
CA LEU A 405 -17.63 18.93 16.14
C LEU A 405 -17.86 18.85 17.65
N PRO A 406 -19.06 18.44 18.10
CA PRO A 406 -19.34 18.24 19.51
C PRO A 406 -18.46 17.17 20.14
N LYS A 407 -18.13 17.32 21.43
CA LYS A 407 -17.26 16.39 22.16
C LYS A 407 -17.82 14.97 22.16
N GLU A 408 -19.14 14.82 22.36
CA GLU A 408 -19.82 13.52 22.38
C GLU A 408 -19.69 12.77 21.04
N MET A 409 -19.51 13.49 19.93
CA MET A 409 -19.25 12.91 18.62
C MET A 409 -17.78 12.49 18.48
N LEU A 410 -16.87 13.32 18.98
CA LEU A 410 -15.44 13.02 18.97
C LEU A 410 -15.08 11.85 19.90
N ASP A 411 -15.85 11.59 20.95
CA ASP A 411 -15.60 10.50 21.91
C ASP A 411 -15.70 9.10 21.27
N TYR A 412 -16.50 8.94 20.21
CA TYR A 412 -16.60 7.68 19.44
C TYR A 412 -15.85 7.70 18.10
N VAL A 413 -15.16 8.78 17.76
CA VAL A 413 -14.36 8.90 16.53
C VAL A 413 -12.87 8.85 16.87
N LYS A 414 -12.17 7.87 16.33
CA LYS A 414 -10.74 7.68 16.53
C LYS A 414 -9.96 8.15 15.30
N PRO A 415 -9.36 9.35 15.33
CA PRO A 415 -8.60 9.84 14.19
C PRO A 415 -7.31 9.04 13.99
N GLY A 416 -7.10 8.56 12.76
CA GLY A 416 -5.88 7.86 12.34
C GLY A 416 -5.06 8.70 11.37
N ARG A 417 -3.76 8.38 11.24
CA ARG A 417 -2.87 9.01 10.22
C ARG A 417 -3.51 8.93 8.83
N GLY A 418 -4.03 7.75 8.47
CA GLY A 418 -4.59 7.44 7.16
C GLY A 418 -3.49 7.20 6.11
N GLY A 419 -3.86 7.28 4.84
CA GLY A 419 -3.00 7.06 3.68
C GLY A 419 -3.64 6.16 2.64
N PRO A 420 -2.97 5.94 1.50
CA PRO A 420 -3.38 4.93 0.53
C PRO A 420 -3.59 3.58 1.21
N GLY A 421 -4.67 2.90 0.88
CA GLY A 421 -5.07 1.62 1.48
C GLY A 421 -5.88 0.78 0.51
N GLY A 422 -6.56 -0.24 1.03
CA GLY A 422 -7.44 -1.11 0.25
C GLY A 422 -8.88 -0.63 0.26
N SER A 423 -9.13 0.66 0.01
CA SER A 423 -10.50 1.19 -0.18
C SER A 423 -10.46 2.50 -0.99
N ASP A 424 -11.64 2.98 -1.39
CA ASP A 424 -11.86 3.97 -2.45
C ASP A 424 -11.42 5.41 -2.14
N HIS A 425 -10.99 5.72 -0.92
CA HIS A 425 -10.32 7.00 -0.63
C HIS A 425 -8.95 7.10 -1.32
N THR A 426 -8.37 5.96 -1.71
CA THR A 426 -6.99 5.86 -2.22
C THR A 426 -6.79 6.57 -3.56
N PRO A 427 -7.63 6.38 -4.60
CA PRO A 427 -7.47 7.11 -5.86
C PRO A 427 -7.61 8.63 -5.70
N PHE A 428 -8.41 9.10 -4.73
CA PHE A 428 -8.49 10.54 -4.41
C PHE A 428 -7.17 11.08 -3.85
N LEU A 429 -6.55 10.36 -2.90
CA LEU A 429 -5.22 10.72 -2.40
C LEU A 429 -4.19 10.78 -3.52
N GLN A 430 -4.21 9.82 -4.46
CA GLN A 430 -3.31 9.78 -5.62
C GLN A 430 -3.46 11.00 -6.53
N LYS A 431 -4.65 11.62 -6.57
CA LYS A 431 -4.92 12.90 -7.25
C LYS A 431 -4.75 14.11 -6.33
N GLY A 432 -4.07 13.96 -5.19
CA GLY A 432 -3.82 15.01 -4.20
C GLY A 432 -5.06 15.57 -3.51
N VAL A 433 -6.23 14.93 -3.64
CA VAL A 433 -7.44 15.33 -2.93
C VAL A 433 -7.33 14.83 -1.48
N PRO A 434 -7.52 15.68 -0.46
CA PRO A 434 -7.63 15.21 0.93
C PRO A 434 -8.74 14.16 1.04
N ALA A 435 -8.41 12.96 1.49
CA ALA A 435 -9.39 11.89 1.62
C ALA A 435 -9.34 11.26 3.01
N PHE A 436 -10.52 10.91 3.52
CA PHE A 436 -10.70 10.28 4.81
C PHE A 436 -11.46 8.96 4.66
N PHE A 437 -11.07 7.99 5.46
CA PHE A 437 -11.61 6.64 5.48
C PHE A 437 -12.28 6.37 6.84
N ALA A 438 -13.58 6.11 6.81
CA ALA A 438 -14.38 5.74 7.97
C ALA A 438 -14.70 4.25 7.95
N ILE A 439 -14.30 3.56 9.01
CA ILE A 439 -14.55 2.13 9.24
C ILE A 439 -14.76 1.91 10.73
N THR A 440 -15.59 0.95 11.14
CA THR A 440 -15.73 0.61 12.56
C THR A 440 -14.47 -0.10 13.08
N GLU A 441 -14.24 -0.08 14.40
CA GLU A 441 -13.18 -0.89 15.01
C GLU A 441 -13.60 -2.36 15.11
N ASN A 442 -12.62 -3.27 14.93
CA ASN A 442 -12.78 -4.72 15.04
C ASN A 442 -13.66 -5.19 16.23
N PRO A 443 -14.33 -6.36 16.12
CA PRO A 443 -14.12 -7.39 15.10
C PRO A 443 -14.95 -7.22 13.82
N PHE A 444 -14.29 -7.32 12.66
CA PHE A 444 -14.96 -7.46 11.37
C PHE A 444 -15.50 -8.89 11.17
N LEU A 445 -16.63 -9.20 11.83
CA LEU A 445 -17.24 -10.53 11.77
C LEU A 445 -17.61 -10.89 10.32
N LYS A 446 -17.31 -12.14 9.92
CA LYS A 446 -17.66 -12.72 8.60
C LYS A 446 -17.16 -11.94 7.37
N TYR A 447 -16.15 -11.09 7.54
CA TYR A 447 -15.48 -10.40 6.45
C TYR A 447 -15.05 -11.36 5.32
N HIS A 448 -15.44 -11.04 4.07
CA HIS A 448 -15.21 -11.85 2.87
C HIS A 448 -15.66 -13.32 2.99
N GLN A 449 -16.69 -13.59 3.80
CA GLN A 449 -17.25 -14.92 3.99
C GLN A 449 -18.75 -14.92 3.65
N PRO A 450 -19.29 -16.09 3.25
CA PRO A 450 -20.72 -16.32 3.38
C PRO A 450 -21.12 -16.05 4.85
N ARG A 451 -22.30 -15.46 5.07
CA ARG A 451 -22.81 -14.98 6.38
C ARG A 451 -22.46 -13.54 6.76
N ASP A 452 -21.80 -12.75 5.91
CA ASP A 452 -21.87 -11.29 6.07
C ASP A 452 -23.28 -10.80 5.64
N ASP A 453 -24.29 -11.05 6.48
CA ASP A 453 -25.69 -10.74 6.21
C ASP A 453 -26.25 -9.65 7.14
N SER A 454 -27.39 -9.12 6.72
CA SER A 454 -28.02 -7.94 7.31
C SER A 454 -28.45 -8.09 8.78
N ASP A 455 -28.66 -9.29 9.29
CA ASP A 455 -29.08 -9.52 10.67
C ASP A 455 -27.94 -9.36 11.69
N LEU A 456 -26.68 -9.33 11.23
CA LEU A 456 -25.52 -9.01 12.06
C LEU A 456 -25.32 -7.51 12.28
N MET A 457 -26.07 -6.66 11.58
CA MET A 457 -25.90 -5.20 11.64
C MET A 457 -26.28 -4.65 13.02
N GLU A 458 -25.52 -3.66 13.46
CA GLU A 458 -25.80 -2.85 14.64
C GLU A 458 -26.32 -1.47 14.20
N PRO A 459 -27.64 -1.21 14.24
CA PRO A 459 -28.21 0.05 13.74
C PRO A 459 -27.61 1.30 14.40
N GLU A 460 -27.20 1.22 15.66
CA GLU A 460 -26.56 2.33 16.36
C GLU A 460 -25.20 2.72 15.75
N LEU A 461 -24.44 1.78 15.18
CA LEU A 461 -23.19 2.09 14.46
C LEU A 461 -23.47 2.81 13.14
N LEU A 462 -24.48 2.38 12.41
CA LEU A 462 -24.96 3.08 11.21
C LEU A 462 -25.35 4.52 11.55
N LYS A 463 -26.07 4.71 12.65
CA LYS A 463 -26.47 6.03 13.17
C LYS A 463 -25.28 6.91 13.52
N LYS A 464 -24.33 6.39 14.31
CA LYS A 464 -23.12 7.12 14.71
C LYS A 464 -22.31 7.57 13.49
N THR A 465 -22.08 6.64 12.57
CA THR A 465 -21.34 6.92 11.32
C THR A 465 -22.08 7.95 10.47
N GLY A 466 -23.37 7.74 10.24
CA GLY A 466 -24.22 8.64 9.47
C GLY A 466 -24.26 10.05 10.04
N ARG A 467 -24.46 10.19 11.36
CA ARG A 467 -24.45 11.49 12.05
C ARG A 467 -23.10 12.18 11.96
N PHE A 468 -22.01 11.44 12.17
CA PHE A 468 -20.66 11.99 12.11
C PHE A 468 -20.31 12.49 10.70
N ILE A 469 -20.47 11.65 9.68
CA ILE A 469 -20.15 12.02 8.29
C ILE A 469 -21.08 13.13 7.79
N ARG A 470 -22.38 13.06 8.08
CA ARG A 470 -23.33 14.14 7.75
C ARG A 470 -22.87 15.48 8.33
N ARG A 471 -22.47 15.49 9.60
CA ARG A 471 -22.02 16.72 10.28
C ARG A 471 -20.69 17.22 9.75
N ALA A 472 -19.74 16.33 9.45
CA ALA A 472 -18.48 16.69 8.81
C ALA A 472 -18.72 17.34 7.44
N VAL A 473 -19.62 16.77 6.64
CA VAL A 473 -20.02 17.31 5.35
C VAL A 473 -20.69 18.68 5.51
N ASP A 474 -21.59 18.87 6.49
CA ASP A 474 -22.21 20.18 6.75
C ASP A 474 -21.18 21.29 7.03
N LEU A 475 -20.18 20.97 7.85
CA LEU A 475 -19.10 21.90 8.18
C LEU A 475 -18.29 22.24 6.92
N MET A 476 -17.85 21.22 6.19
CA MET A 476 -17.07 21.41 4.97
C MET A 476 -17.86 22.11 3.87
N ALA A 477 -19.18 21.88 3.78
CA ALA A 477 -20.03 22.50 2.79
C ALA A 477 -20.34 23.95 3.09
N SER A 478 -20.18 24.41 4.34
CA SER A 478 -20.56 25.75 4.79
C SER A 478 -19.36 26.69 5.00
N GLU A 479 -18.17 26.13 5.24
CA GLU A 479 -16.95 26.87 5.59
C GLU A 479 -16.41 27.68 4.40
N PRO A 480 -16.41 29.02 4.41
CA PRO A 480 -15.97 29.83 3.27
C PRO A 480 -14.48 29.69 2.94
N LYS A 481 -13.66 29.13 3.84
CA LYS A 481 -12.23 28.92 3.61
C LYS A 481 -11.96 28.05 2.36
N ASN A 482 -10.90 28.39 1.62
CA ASN A 482 -10.36 27.54 0.56
C ASN A 482 -9.58 26.34 1.16
N PHE A 483 -9.95 25.13 0.75
CA PHE A 483 -9.29 23.88 1.15
C PHE A 483 -8.44 23.25 0.05
N ILE A 484 -8.46 23.81 -1.17
CA ILE A 484 -7.63 23.36 -2.28
C ILE A 484 -6.19 23.79 -1.99
N GLN A 485 -5.33 22.81 -1.72
CA GLN A 485 -3.92 23.07 -1.44
C GLN A 485 -3.15 23.35 -2.73
N PRO A 486 -2.30 24.38 -2.79
CA PRO A 486 -1.30 24.50 -3.83
C PRO A 486 -0.39 23.26 -3.86
N MET A 487 0.06 22.84 -5.05
CA MET A 487 0.95 21.68 -5.22
C MET A 487 0.45 20.41 -4.51
N ARG A 488 -0.86 20.14 -4.57
CA ARG A 488 -1.47 19.01 -3.86
C ARG A 488 -0.99 17.64 -4.34
N HIS A 489 -0.64 17.51 -5.63
CA HIS A 489 -0.10 16.28 -6.20
C HIS A 489 1.32 16.04 -5.67
N GLU A 490 2.17 17.07 -5.73
CA GLU A 490 3.51 17.06 -5.18
C GLU A 490 3.48 16.76 -3.68
N THR A 491 2.56 17.39 -2.94
CA THR A 491 2.37 17.16 -1.51
C THR A 491 1.96 15.72 -1.22
N TYR A 492 1.12 15.11 -2.07
CA TYR A 492 0.81 13.70 -1.97
C TYR A 492 2.07 12.85 -2.15
N TYR A 493 2.84 13.05 -3.23
CA TYR A 493 4.06 12.27 -3.47
C TYR A 493 5.08 12.43 -2.34
N PHE A 494 5.26 13.66 -1.86
CA PHE A 494 6.11 13.98 -0.72
C PHE A 494 5.69 13.19 0.52
N LYS A 495 4.41 13.26 0.93
CA LYS A 495 3.88 12.53 2.10
C LYS A 495 3.79 11.01 1.91
N TYR A 496 3.74 10.55 0.67
CA TYR A 496 3.61 9.14 0.35
C TYR A 496 4.95 8.39 0.43
N GLN A 497 6.06 9.10 0.20
CA GLN A 497 7.38 8.55 0.44
C GLN A 497 7.68 8.51 1.94
N ASN A 498 8.57 7.62 2.34
CA ASN A 498 9.30 7.84 3.59
C ASN A 498 10.32 8.95 3.35
N LEU A 499 10.21 10.05 4.06
CA LEU A 499 11.11 11.18 3.86
C LEU A 499 12.28 11.12 4.84
N LEU A 500 13.50 11.12 4.29
CA LEU A 500 14.74 11.19 5.04
C LEU A 500 15.19 12.65 5.12
N ASN A 501 15.43 13.14 6.33
CA ASN A 501 15.99 14.47 6.55
C ASN A 501 17.51 14.37 6.75
N TYR A 502 18.27 14.87 5.77
CA TYR A 502 19.74 14.84 5.74
C TYR A 502 20.41 15.96 6.54
N LYS A 503 19.81 16.35 7.66
CA LYS A 503 20.39 17.28 8.63
C LYS A 503 20.89 16.50 9.83
N PHE A 504 22.19 16.27 9.91
CA PHE A 504 22.86 15.49 10.97
C PHE A 504 22.96 16.29 12.28
N GLU A 505 21.81 16.69 12.83
CA GLU A 505 21.74 17.47 14.07
C GLU A 505 22.17 16.64 15.28
N PRO A 506 22.79 17.27 16.30
CA PRO A 506 22.93 16.69 17.63
C PRO A 506 21.58 16.22 18.17
N LEU A 507 21.58 15.10 18.90
CA LEU A 507 20.33 14.44 19.25
C LEU A 507 19.47 15.26 20.23
N ASP A 508 20.11 15.91 21.20
CA ASP A 508 19.46 16.82 22.14
C ASP A 508 18.67 17.90 21.40
N HIS A 509 19.24 18.48 20.33
CA HIS A 509 18.54 19.42 19.46
C HIS A 509 17.31 18.78 18.78
N VAL A 510 17.44 17.55 18.25
CA VAL A 510 16.32 16.83 17.64
C VAL A 510 15.19 16.59 18.66
N ILE A 511 15.53 16.18 19.87
CA ILE A 511 14.56 15.94 20.96
C ILE A 511 13.89 17.25 21.37
N GLU A 512 14.67 18.31 21.61
CA GLU A 512 14.16 19.61 22.05
C GLU A 512 13.20 20.22 21.02
N LYS A 513 13.56 20.21 19.73
CA LYS A 513 12.77 20.86 18.67
C LYS A 513 11.64 19.99 18.13
N HIS A 514 11.77 18.67 18.17
CA HIS A 514 10.89 17.76 17.43
C HIS A 514 10.34 16.59 18.25
N GLY A 515 10.75 16.43 19.51
CA GLY A 515 10.33 15.33 20.39
C GLY A 515 8.83 15.07 20.42
N ASP A 516 8.02 16.12 20.53
CA ASP A 516 6.56 15.99 20.63
C ASP A 516 5.80 16.20 19.31
N THR A 517 6.51 16.42 18.20
CA THR A 517 5.89 16.62 16.89
C THR A 517 5.35 15.30 16.35
N LYS A 518 4.02 15.15 16.29
CA LYS A 518 3.35 14.01 15.66
C LYS A 518 3.01 14.30 14.21
N ASP A 519 2.98 13.23 13.40
CA ASP A 519 2.63 13.28 12.00
C ASP A 519 3.52 14.26 11.20
N SER A 520 4.83 14.17 11.47
CA SER A 520 5.83 15.00 10.81
C SER A 520 5.86 14.81 9.29
N HIS A 521 6.31 15.86 8.60
CA HIS A 521 6.74 15.79 7.21
C HIS A 521 8.03 14.97 7.01
N VAL A 522 8.62 14.44 8.07
CA VAL A 522 9.82 13.60 8.08
C VAL A 522 9.49 12.26 8.73
N ASP A 523 9.81 11.17 8.03
CA ASP A 523 9.67 9.81 8.59
C ASP A 523 10.98 9.33 9.22
N LEU A 524 12.13 9.82 8.73
CA LEU A 524 13.46 9.39 9.13
C LEU A 524 14.37 10.59 9.37
N GLN A 525 14.87 10.73 10.60
CA GLN A 525 15.76 11.81 11.02
C GLN A 525 17.14 11.24 11.33
N PHE A 526 18.19 11.72 10.64
CA PHE A 526 19.55 11.41 11.05
C PHE A 526 19.95 12.24 12.26
N SER A 527 20.65 11.62 13.19
CA SER A 527 21.36 12.33 14.25
C SER A 527 22.71 11.67 14.45
N ALA A 528 23.73 12.47 14.70
CA ALA A 528 25.09 11.98 14.91
C ALA A 528 25.57 12.37 16.31
N LEU A 529 26.19 11.42 17.00
CA LEU A 529 26.99 11.74 18.18
C LEU A 529 28.31 12.33 17.72
N GLU A 530 28.68 13.46 18.31
CA GLU A 530 29.94 14.13 18.01
C GLU A 530 31.02 13.66 18.97
N GLU A 531 32.22 13.46 18.44
CA GLU A 531 33.40 13.18 19.25
C GLU A 531 33.84 14.47 19.95
N LYS A 532 33.72 14.52 21.29
CA LYS A 532 34.07 15.72 22.06
C LYS A 532 35.55 16.06 21.90
N GLU A 533 35.80 17.31 21.58
CA GLU A 533 37.14 17.87 21.47
C GLU A 533 37.90 17.70 22.80
N GLY A 534 39.15 17.24 22.73
CA GLY A 534 39.99 16.98 23.90
C GLY A 534 39.79 15.61 24.58
N LEU A 535 38.82 14.79 24.16
CA LEU A 535 38.70 13.39 24.60
C LEU A 535 39.31 12.43 23.58
N SER A 536 39.99 11.39 24.08
CA SER A 536 40.56 10.32 23.25
C SER A 536 40.52 8.98 23.98
N GLY A 537 40.78 7.89 23.25
CA GLY A 537 40.85 6.53 23.79
C GLY A 537 39.60 6.14 24.58
N GLU A 538 39.79 5.58 25.77
CA GLU A 538 38.70 5.09 26.62
C GLU A 538 37.72 6.18 27.07
N LYS A 539 38.22 7.39 27.38
CA LYS A 539 37.36 8.50 27.84
C LYS A 539 36.35 8.92 26.77
N LEU A 540 36.80 9.00 25.51
CA LEU A 540 35.93 9.31 24.37
C LEU A 540 34.86 8.22 24.19
N ARG A 541 35.26 6.95 24.28
CA ARG A 541 34.34 5.82 24.12
C ARG A 541 33.28 5.78 25.22
N ILE A 542 33.67 6.03 26.47
CA ILE A 542 32.74 6.11 27.60
C ILE A 542 31.75 7.27 27.40
N ASP A 543 32.22 8.44 26.97
CA ASP A 543 31.36 9.59 26.70
C ASP A 543 30.30 9.27 25.62
N LEU A 544 30.72 8.65 24.51
CA LEU A 544 29.82 8.25 23.43
C LEU A 544 28.78 7.20 23.88
N ILE A 545 29.20 6.19 24.65
CA ILE A 545 28.30 5.15 25.17
C ILE A 545 27.29 5.75 26.16
N ASN A 546 27.73 6.63 27.05
CA ASN A 546 26.83 7.34 27.97
C ASN A 546 25.85 8.24 27.20
N GLY A 547 26.34 8.91 26.15
CA GLY A 547 25.51 9.66 25.21
C GLY A 547 24.43 8.80 24.58
N LEU A 548 24.75 7.57 24.13
CA LEU A 548 23.79 6.62 23.56
C LEU A 548 22.73 6.14 24.55
N PHE A 549 23.11 5.83 25.79
CA PHE A 549 22.14 5.40 26.79
C PHE A 549 21.18 6.54 27.16
N SER A 550 21.72 7.74 27.41
CA SER A 550 20.92 8.93 27.69
C SER A 550 19.96 9.25 26.54
N ALA A 551 20.48 9.27 25.30
CA ALA A 551 19.74 9.42 24.06
C ALA A 551 18.52 8.48 23.96
N SER A 552 18.75 7.20 24.21
CA SER A 552 17.71 6.17 24.13
C SER A 552 16.61 6.38 25.17
N GLU A 553 16.98 6.73 26.41
CA GLU A 553 15.99 7.00 27.46
C GLU A 553 15.17 8.26 27.18
N GLU A 554 15.79 9.32 26.67
CA GLU A 554 15.06 10.55 26.32
C GLU A 554 14.10 10.33 25.14
N ILE A 555 14.50 9.62 24.08
CA ILE A 555 13.59 9.33 22.96
C ILE A 555 12.36 8.53 23.42
N LYS A 556 12.52 7.58 24.36
CA LYS A 556 11.40 6.81 24.91
C LYS A 556 10.35 7.69 25.59
N LYS A 557 10.75 8.83 26.18
CA LYS A 557 9.85 9.79 26.82
C LYS A 557 9.06 10.62 25.81
N THR A 558 9.50 10.70 24.56
CA THR A 558 8.87 11.53 23.54
C THR A 558 7.62 10.90 22.92
N LYS A 559 6.67 11.76 22.52
CA LYS A 559 5.44 11.32 21.83
C LYS A 559 5.58 11.22 20.32
N GLY A 560 6.53 11.94 19.73
CA GLY A 560 6.71 12.10 18.29
C GLY A 560 7.94 11.39 17.71
N LEU A 561 8.87 10.91 18.54
CA LEU A 561 10.07 10.20 18.06
C LEU A 561 10.05 8.71 18.45
N GLY A 562 10.80 7.92 17.69
CA GLY A 562 11.15 6.54 18.00
C GLY A 562 12.53 6.19 17.46
N LEU A 563 13.20 5.22 18.07
CA LEU A 563 14.52 4.79 17.61
C LEU A 563 14.45 3.80 16.45
N PHE A 564 15.43 3.88 15.55
CA PHE A 564 15.71 2.83 14.60
C PHE A 564 16.34 1.63 15.32
N SER A 565 15.65 0.50 15.34
CA SER A 565 16.15 -0.78 15.87
C SER A 565 16.09 -1.90 14.84
N SER A 566 15.27 -1.73 13.82
CA SER A 566 15.14 -2.65 12.69
C SER A 566 14.39 -1.94 11.57
N PHE A 567 14.43 -2.49 10.37
CA PHE A 567 13.59 -2.02 9.27
C PHE A 567 12.09 -2.10 9.63
N GLY A 568 11.67 -3.06 10.45
CA GLY A 568 10.28 -3.15 10.92
C GLY A 568 9.88 -2.00 11.86
N SER A 569 10.82 -1.43 12.61
CA SER A 569 10.51 -0.33 13.56
C SER A 569 10.11 0.95 12.83
N VAL A 570 10.67 1.22 11.65
CA VAL A 570 10.30 2.37 10.81
C VAL A 570 8.82 2.35 10.46
N SER A 571 8.33 1.22 9.94
CA SER A 571 6.91 1.07 9.57
C SER A 571 5.99 1.23 10.78
N ARG A 572 6.37 0.65 11.92
CA ARG A 572 5.62 0.75 13.18
C ARG A 572 5.54 2.20 13.66
N ASN A 573 6.66 2.91 13.74
CA ASN A 573 6.74 4.30 14.18
C ASN A 573 5.94 5.21 13.25
N SER A 574 6.12 5.05 11.94
CA SER A 574 5.41 5.82 10.91
C SER A 574 3.88 5.64 11.02
N ARG A 575 3.38 4.42 11.30
CA ARG A 575 1.95 4.18 11.58
C ARG A 575 1.44 4.86 12.85
N MET A 576 2.29 5.03 13.86
CA MET A 576 1.98 5.78 15.09
C MET A 576 2.10 7.29 14.91
N GLY A 577 2.50 7.78 13.72
CA GLY A 577 2.77 9.18 13.45
C GLY A 577 4.07 9.68 14.08
N LYS A 578 5.03 8.78 14.33
CA LYS A 578 6.36 9.09 14.89
C LYS A 578 7.43 9.14 13.80
N ALA A 579 8.35 10.10 13.88
CA ALA A 579 9.58 10.09 13.10
C ALA A 579 10.59 9.12 13.73
N THR A 580 11.30 8.36 12.89
CA THR A 580 12.31 7.40 13.35
C THR A 580 13.69 8.05 13.31
N VAL A 581 14.35 8.11 14.45
CA VAL A 581 15.72 8.62 14.57
C VAL A 581 16.70 7.49 14.26
N ILE A 582 17.60 7.72 13.31
CA ILE A 582 18.74 6.85 13.01
C ILE A 582 19.98 7.52 13.59
N LEU A 583 20.61 6.84 14.55
CA LEU A 583 21.82 7.30 15.20
C LEU A 583 23.06 6.89 14.42
N GLY A 584 23.95 7.85 14.24
CA GLY A 584 25.28 7.66 13.68
C GLY A 584 26.35 8.31 14.55
N LEU A 585 27.57 8.25 14.06
CA LEU A 585 28.75 8.90 14.63
C LEU A 585 29.27 9.94 13.62
N LYS A 586 29.76 11.07 14.11
CA LYS A 586 30.51 12.04 13.31
C LYS A 586 31.99 11.90 13.65
N GLY A 587 32.80 11.50 12.67
CA GLY A 587 34.22 11.18 12.87
C GLY A 587 34.50 9.69 13.09
N VAL A 588 35.78 9.34 13.18
CA VAL A 588 36.27 7.95 13.24
C VAL A 588 37.19 7.68 14.44
N ASN A 589 37.49 8.68 15.27
CA ASN A 589 38.54 8.56 16.30
C ASN A 589 38.19 7.53 17.37
N SER A 590 36.91 7.32 17.67
CA SER A 590 36.44 6.38 18.69
C SER A 590 36.83 4.91 18.46
N PHE A 591 37.13 4.53 17.21
CA PHE A 591 37.59 3.18 16.83
C PHE A 591 38.84 3.19 15.94
N ARG A 592 39.53 4.34 15.87
CA ARG A 592 40.73 4.55 15.06
C ARG A 592 41.91 3.73 15.58
N ASP A 593 42.17 3.82 16.88
CA ASP A 593 43.25 3.13 17.59
C ASP A 593 42.89 1.68 17.97
N ASP A 594 41.61 1.39 18.21
CA ASP A 594 41.09 0.04 18.44
C ASP A 594 39.86 -0.27 17.55
N PRO A 595 40.08 -0.93 16.39
CA PRO A 595 39.03 -1.32 15.46
C PRO A 595 37.87 -2.15 16.04
N LYS A 596 38.05 -2.83 17.19
CA LYS A 596 36.98 -3.63 17.80
C LYS A 596 35.81 -2.75 18.25
N TRP A 597 36.06 -1.49 18.55
CA TRP A 597 35.02 -0.55 18.96
C TRP A 597 33.99 -0.27 17.87
N ALA A 598 34.34 -0.41 16.59
CA ALA A 598 33.37 -0.33 15.50
C ALA A 598 32.25 -1.37 15.66
N GLU A 599 32.57 -2.60 16.09
CA GLU A 599 31.58 -3.65 16.35
C GLU A 599 30.76 -3.38 17.60
N VAL A 600 31.37 -2.83 18.65
CA VAL A 600 30.68 -2.46 19.89
C VAL A 600 29.63 -1.39 19.59
N LEU A 601 30.05 -0.28 18.96
CA LEU A 601 29.15 0.83 18.59
C LEU A 601 28.01 0.36 17.67
N ALA A 602 28.31 -0.48 16.67
CA ALA A 602 27.29 -1.04 15.79
C ALA A 602 26.25 -1.89 16.53
N LYS A 603 26.67 -2.69 17.52
CA LYS A 603 25.78 -3.49 18.37
C LYS A 603 24.95 -2.63 19.33
N GLN A 604 25.47 -1.48 19.75
CA GLN A 604 24.75 -0.52 20.62
C GLN A 604 23.80 0.41 19.86
N GLY A 605 23.66 0.27 18.54
CA GLY A 605 22.68 1.01 17.75
C GLY A 605 23.23 2.22 17.00
N ILE A 606 24.54 2.28 16.76
CA ILE A 606 25.12 3.16 15.73
C ILE A 606 25.00 2.47 14.36
N TYR A 607 24.41 3.16 13.37
CA TYR A 607 24.16 2.58 12.05
C TYR A 607 25.05 3.14 10.95
N PHE A 608 25.56 4.34 11.12
CA PHE A 608 26.39 5.00 10.14
C PHE A 608 27.48 5.86 10.76
N VAL A 609 28.50 6.16 9.96
CA VAL A 609 29.57 7.10 10.29
C VAL A 609 29.58 8.19 9.22
N LEU A 610 29.45 9.44 9.64
CA LEU A 610 29.64 10.61 8.80
C LEU A 610 31.12 10.99 8.82
N VAL A 611 31.75 10.92 7.64
CA VAL A 611 33.13 11.34 7.39
C VAL A 611 33.07 12.63 6.57
N ASP A 612 33.19 13.76 7.25
CA ASP A 612 33.17 15.10 6.67
C ASP A 612 34.55 15.65 6.31
N ASP A 613 35.60 15.14 6.96
CA ASP A 613 36.99 15.28 6.53
C ASP A 613 37.54 13.90 6.09
N PRO A 614 37.46 13.56 4.79
CA PRO A 614 37.99 12.29 4.30
C PRO A 614 39.51 12.22 4.39
N ALA A 615 40.24 13.35 4.46
CA ALA A 615 41.70 13.38 4.39
C ALA A 615 42.37 12.52 5.48
N VAL A 616 41.71 12.36 6.63
CA VAL A 616 42.17 11.51 7.74
C VAL A 616 42.39 10.04 7.36
N LEU A 617 41.78 9.57 6.26
CA LEU A 617 41.92 8.20 5.75
C LEU A 617 43.04 8.03 4.73
N PHE A 618 43.66 9.12 4.26
CA PHE A 618 44.58 9.10 3.13
C PHE A 618 46.00 9.54 3.51
N GLY A 619 46.97 9.09 2.72
CA GLY A 619 48.32 9.63 2.62
C GLY A 619 48.61 10.04 1.17
N GLU A 620 49.88 10.24 0.83
CA GLU A 620 50.28 10.74 -0.50
C GLU A 620 49.90 9.80 -1.66
N GLU A 621 49.95 8.47 -1.45
CA GLU A 621 49.69 7.46 -2.49
C GLU A 621 48.25 6.87 -2.45
N GLY A 622 47.34 7.46 -1.69
CA GLY A 622 45.95 6.97 -1.53
C GLY A 622 45.62 6.57 -0.09
N LEU A 623 44.79 5.55 0.12
CA LEU A 623 44.42 5.09 1.47
C LEU A 623 45.67 4.65 2.23
N ASN A 624 45.97 5.32 3.35
CA ASN A 624 47.07 4.93 4.22
C ASN A 624 46.70 3.65 5.00
N GLU A 625 47.68 3.01 5.66
CA GLU A 625 47.45 1.75 6.39
C GLU A 625 46.39 1.88 7.50
N GLU A 626 46.31 3.05 8.12
CA GLU A 626 45.30 3.34 9.13
C GLU A 626 43.89 3.44 8.52
N GLY A 627 43.73 4.17 7.42
CA GLY A 627 42.49 4.28 6.67
C GLY A 627 41.98 2.94 6.16
N LYS A 628 42.88 2.04 5.72
CA LYS A 628 42.52 0.65 5.37
C LYS A 628 41.98 -0.11 6.58
N LYS A 629 42.59 0.04 7.76
CA LYS A 629 42.12 -0.59 9.01
C LYS A 629 40.76 -0.06 9.44
N ILE A 630 40.56 1.27 9.41
CA ILE A 630 39.28 1.93 9.74
C ILE A 630 38.17 1.44 8.82
N LEU A 631 38.41 1.47 7.50
CA LEU A 631 37.45 0.99 6.50
C LEU A 631 37.17 -0.51 6.66
N GLY A 632 38.19 -1.30 6.97
CA GLY A 632 38.07 -2.73 7.28
C GLY A 632 37.19 -2.98 8.52
N ALA A 633 37.36 -2.19 9.58
CA ALA A 633 36.58 -2.26 10.80
C ALA A 633 35.09 -1.99 10.52
N ALA A 634 34.80 -0.91 9.79
CA ALA A 634 33.44 -0.55 9.38
C ALA A 634 32.77 -1.62 8.52
N ASN A 635 33.51 -2.17 7.55
CA ASN A 635 33.03 -3.26 6.69
C ASN A 635 32.68 -4.53 7.47
N LYS A 636 33.44 -4.82 8.54
CA LYS A 636 33.22 -5.98 9.40
C LYS A 636 32.07 -5.77 10.38
N SER A 637 31.94 -4.57 10.95
CA SER A 637 30.90 -4.22 11.91
C SER A 637 29.55 -3.90 11.28
N GLY A 638 29.52 -3.62 9.98
CA GLY A 638 28.31 -3.22 9.25
C GLY A 638 27.94 -1.75 9.43
N LEU A 639 28.88 -0.91 9.87
CA LEU A 639 28.72 0.54 9.90
C LEU A 639 28.75 1.10 8.49
N LEU A 640 27.72 1.85 8.11
CA LEU A 640 27.65 2.48 6.80
C LEU A 640 28.40 3.82 6.80
N PHE A 641 29.37 3.99 5.91
CA PHE A 641 30.07 5.26 5.76
C PHE A 641 29.32 6.19 4.81
N LEU A 642 29.03 7.40 5.28
CA LEU A 642 28.56 8.54 4.50
C LEU A 642 29.73 9.51 4.40
N ILE A 643 30.22 9.71 3.19
CA ILE A 643 31.47 10.43 2.93
C ILE A 643 31.12 11.71 2.19
N LYS A 644 31.62 12.84 2.67
CA LYS A 644 31.38 14.16 2.09
C LYS A 644 32.71 14.81 1.70
N GLY A 645 32.75 15.45 0.53
CA GLY A 645 33.91 16.26 0.12
C GLY A 645 35.15 15.44 -0.30
N ALA A 646 34.97 14.19 -0.72
CA ALA A 646 36.07 13.38 -1.23
C ALA A 646 36.35 13.73 -2.70
N ASN A 647 37.62 13.92 -3.06
CA ASN A 647 37.99 14.15 -4.45
C ASN A 647 37.94 12.85 -5.28
N THR A 648 38.01 12.96 -6.61
CA THR A 648 37.93 11.82 -7.54
C THR A 648 38.89 10.67 -7.20
N ALA A 649 40.14 10.97 -6.84
CA ALA A 649 41.14 9.96 -6.50
C ALA A 649 40.78 9.24 -5.19
N GLN A 650 40.34 10.00 -4.18
CA GLN A 650 39.89 9.49 -2.89
C GLN A 650 38.66 8.57 -3.04
N VAL A 651 37.64 9.00 -3.80
CA VAL A 651 36.43 8.21 -4.08
C VAL A 651 36.80 6.88 -4.75
N LYS A 652 37.67 6.92 -5.77
CA LYS A 652 38.14 5.72 -6.49
C LYS A 652 38.87 4.76 -5.55
N ALA A 653 39.77 5.26 -4.71
CA ALA A 653 40.51 4.45 -3.75
C ALA A 653 39.59 3.78 -2.72
N LEU A 654 38.60 4.51 -2.18
CA LEU A 654 37.60 3.97 -1.25
C LEU A 654 36.73 2.89 -1.89
N LEU A 655 36.20 3.13 -3.08
CA LEU A 655 35.37 2.16 -3.81
C LEU A 655 36.15 0.90 -4.21
N ASN A 656 37.44 1.03 -4.53
CA ASN A 656 38.28 -0.12 -4.87
C ASN A 656 38.65 -0.95 -3.64
N THR A 657 38.88 -0.31 -2.50
CA THR A 657 39.32 -0.96 -1.27
C THR A 657 38.16 -1.54 -0.45
N SER A 658 37.00 -0.86 -0.44
CA SER A 658 35.87 -1.28 0.38
C SER A 658 35.24 -2.59 -0.11
N LYS A 659 34.92 -3.48 0.84
CA LYS A 659 34.17 -4.71 0.58
C LYS A 659 32.66 -4.54 0.74
N LYS A 660 32.22 -3.40 1.30
CA LYS A 660 30.80 -3.05 1.49
C LYS A 660 30.47 -1.75 0.76
N PRO A 661 29.19 -1.52 0.42
CA PRO A 661 28.81 -0.28 -0.24
C PRO A 661 29.00 0.93 0.66
N LEU A 662 29.27 2.07 0.03
CA LEU A 662 29.47 3.38 0.66
C LEU A 662 28.41 4.36 0.13
N ILE A 663 28.22 5.48 0.82
CA ILE A 663 27.44 6.62 0.30
C ILE A 663 28.36 7.82 0.14
N PHE A 664 28.36 8.42 -1.03
CA PHE A 664 29.07 9.67 -1.32
C PHE A 664 28.07 10.81 -1.42
N LEU A 665 28.28 11.89 -0.66
CA LEU A 665 27.42 13.06 -0.60
C LEU A 665 28.07 14.22 -1.37
N GLU A 666 27.56 14.50 -2.57
CA GLU A 666 28.19 15.42 -3.51
C GLU A 666 27.20 16.48 -4.01
N LYS A 667 27.67 17.71 -4.24
CA LYS A 667 26.86 18.78 -4.85
C LYS A 667 26.74 18.64 -6.36
N ASP A 668 27.81 18.19 -6.99
CA ASP A 668 27.93 18.08 -8.44
C ASP A 668 28.08 16.63 -8.86
N LEU A 669 27.81 16.36 -10.14
CA LEU A 669 27.92 15.00 -10.67
C LEU A 669 29.39 14.58 -10.74
N PRO A 670 29.76 13.43 -10.15
CA PRO A 670 31.08 12.86 -10.36
C PRO A 670 31.30 12.54 -11.84
N GLY A 671 32.56 12.44 -12.26
CA GLY A 671 32.89 12.00 -13.62
C GLY A 671 32.32 10.59 -13.92
N LYS A 672 32.08 10.30 -15.20
CA LYS A 672 31.44 9.06 -15.66
C LYS A 672 32.09 7.79 -15.09
N GLU A 673 33.42 7.75 -15.02
CA GLU A 673 34.16 6.62 -14.44
C GLU A 673 33.77 6.35 -12.98
N ILE A 674 33.63 7.40 -12.17
CA ILE A 674 33.22 7.28 -10.76
C ILE A 674 31.78 6.80 -10.66
N MET A 675 30.89 7.35 -11.49
CA MET A 675 29.48 6.93 -11.53
C MET A 675 29.35 5.44 -11.87
N GLU A 676 30.07 4.95 -12.88
CA GLU A 676 30.11 3.53 -13.22
C GLU A 676 30.65 2.68 -12.07
N LEU A 677 31.67 3.15 -11.37
CA LEU A 677 32.24 2.45 -10.22
C LEU A 677 31.26 2.39 -9.04
N ILE A 678 30.52 3.48 -8.75
CA ILE A 678 29.44 3.52 -7.75
C ILE A 678 28.40 2.43 -8.06
N LYS A 679 27.95 2.36 -9.31
CA LYS A 679 26.99 1.35 -9.78
C LYS A 679 27.55 -0.06 -9.60
N LYS A 680 28.76 -0.32 -10.08
CA LYS A 680 29.43 -1.63 -10.02
C LYS A 680 29.65 -2.13 -8.60
N LYS A 681 29.93 -1.21 -7.67
CA LYS A 681 30.15 -1.52 -6.24
C LYS A 681 28.87 -1.52 -5.42
N GLU A 682 27.72 -1.27 -6.07
CA GLU A 682 26.40 -1.21 -5.45
C GLU A 682 26.29 -0.14 -4.32
N SER A 683 27.21 0.82 -4.32
CA SER A 683 27.26 2.03 -3.49
C SER A 683 26.18 3.02 -3.93
N ALA A 684 26.06 4.17 -3.26
CA ALA A 684 25.12 5.20 -3.69
C ALA A 684 25.74 6.60 -3.76
N LEU A 685 25.20 7.40 -4.68
CA LEU A 685 25.41 8.83 -4.79
C LEU A 685 24.23 9.55 -4.13
N GLY A 686 24.51 10.33 -3.09
CA GLY A 686 23.61 11.29 -2.52
C GLY A 686 23.86 12.67 -3.12
N LEU A 687 23.00 13.09 -4.04
CA LEU A 687 23.12 14.39 -4.69
C LEU A 687 22.52 15.47 -3.79
N ILE A 688 23.35 16.42 -3.37
CA ILE A 688 23.00 17.46 -2.42
C ILE A 688 22.20 18.55 -3.13
N LEU A 689 20.94 18.72 -2.73
CA LEU A 689 20.11 19.87 -3.07
C LEU A 689 20.50 21.04 -2.16
N GLY A 690 21.26 21.97 -2.72
CA GLY A 690 21.80 23.11 -2.01
C GLY A 690 20.70 24.07 -1.55
N SER A 691 20.89 24.74 -0.41
CA SER A 691 19.88 25.64 0.19
C SER A 691 19.40 26.80 -0.69
N LYS A 692 20.21 27.22 -1.68
CA LYS A 692 19.89 28.27 -2.66
C LYS A 692 19.82 27.73 -4.09
N GLU A 693 19.91 26.42 -4.26
CA GLU A 693 19.96 25.80 -5.57
C GLU A 693 18.59 25.85 -6.24
N ASP A 694 18.58 26.17 -7.54
CA ASP A 694 17.37 26.14 -8.35
C ASP A 694 16.87 24.68 -8.51
N PRO A 695 15.62 24.38 -8.11
CA PRO A 695 15.09 23.02 -8.17
C PRO A 695 15.07 22.40 -9.57
N VAL A 696 14.93 23.20 -10.63
CA VAL A 696 14.90 22.70 -12.01
C VAL A 696 16.30 22.32 -12.46
N ALA A 697 17.30 23.16 -12.17
CA ALA A 697 18.71 22.83 -12.42
C ALA A 697 19.15 21.59 -11.63
N TYR A 698 18.76 21.49 -10.35
CA TYR A 698 19.02 20.31 -9.54
C TYR A 698 18.37 19.05 -10.13
N PHE A 699 17.11 19.14 -10.55
CA PHE A 699 16.40 18.01 -11.17
C PHE A 699 17.14 17.50 -12.41
N LYS A 700 17.68 18.37 -13.26
CA LYS A 700 18.46 17.94 -14.45
C LYS A 700 19.67 17.09 -14.04
N LYS A 701 20.43 17.50 -13.02
CA LYS A 701 21.54 16.72 -12.49
C LYS A 701 21.06 15.37 -11.92
N LEU A 702 19.94 15.39 -11.19
CA LEU A 702 19.34 14.19 -10.63
C LEU A 702 18.93 13.19 -11.73
N ASP A 703 18.33 13.68 -12.81
CA ASP A 703 17.86 12.86 -13.93
C ASP A 703 19.05 12.25 -14.70
N GLU A 704 20.09 13.04 -14.98
CA GLU A 704 21.33 12.55 -15.58
C GLU A 704 22.01 11.48 -14.71
N ALA A 705 22.06 11.69 -13.39
CA ALA A 705 22.57 10.68 -12.46
C ALA A 705 21.73 9.40 -12.52
N LYS A 706 20.40 9.52 -12.55
CA LYS A 706 19.48 8.37 -12.62
C LYS A 706 19.77 7.54 -13.86
N GLU A 707 19.99 8.16 -15.02
CA GLU A 707 20.36 7.45 -16.25
C GLU A 707 21.71 6.74 -16.14
N ALA A 708 22.72 7.41 -15.55
CA ALA A 708 24.06 6.86 -15.42
C ALA A 708 24.14 5.66 -14.45
N ILE A 709 23.62 5.82 -13.23
CA ILE A 709 23.81 4.85 -12.14
C ILE A 709 22.56 4.04 -11.77
N GLY A 710 21.39 4.44 -12.26
CA GLY A 710 20.09 3.85 -11.92
C GLY A 710 19.52 4.41 -10.61
N ASN A 711 18.19 4.45 -10.51
CA ASN A 711 17.48 4.99 -9.35
C ASN A 711 17.84 4.27 -8.03
N GLN A 712 18.22 2.98 -8.09
CA GLN A 712 18.57 2.18 -6.92
C GLN A 712 19.94 2.54 -6.31
N ASN A 713 20.75 3.37 -6.99
CA ASN A 713 22.05 3.85 -6.53
C ASN A 713 22.05 5.38 -6.33
N LEU A 714 20.92 6.05 -6.51
CA LEU A 714 20.80 7.51 -6.42
C LEU A 714 19.90 7.91 -5.24
N MET A 715 20.23 9.04 -4.61
CA MET A 715 19.53 9.58 -3.45
C MET A 715 19.48 11.11 -3.51
N VAL A 716 18.35 11.69 -3.11
CA VAL A 716 18.24 13.14 -2.86
C VAL A 716 18.70 13.45 -1.44
N VAL A 717 19.60 14.42 -1.30
CA VAL A 717 20.15 14.86 0.00
C VAL A 717 19.80 16.33 0.20
N ASN A 718 18.91 16.63 1.12
CA ASN A 718 18.48 18.02 1.37
C ASN A 718 19.43 18.75 2.33
N GLU A 719 19.91 19.95 1.97
CA GLU A 719 20.58 20.83 2.94
C GLU A 719 19.58 21.52 3.89
N LEU A 720 18.44 21.96 3.35
CA LEU A 720 17.40 22.61 4.16
C LEU A 720 16.61 21.60 4.97
N CYS A 721 16.32 21.95 6.22
CA CYS A 721 15.54 21.10 7.13
C CYS A 721 14.12 20.86 6.59
N LEU A 722 13.73 19.59 6.43
CA LEU A 722 12.38 19.20 5.96
C LEU A 722 11.28 19.35 7.02
N TRP A 723 11.66 19.57 8.28
CA TRP A 723 10.70 19.94 9.33
C TRP A 723 10.14 21.35 9.13
N GLY A 724 10.87 22.23 8.43
CA GLY A 724 10.46 23.59 8.10
C GLY A 724 9.79 23.71 6.73
N SER A 725 9.11 24.84 6.50
CA SER A 725 8.47 25.14 5.21
C SER A 725 9.48 25.29 4.08
N SER A 726 10.62 25.95 4.30
CA SER A 726 11.58 26.25 3.22
C SER A 726 12.14 24.98 2.55
N GLY A 727 12.56 23.99 3.34
CA GLY A 727 13.06 22.73 2.80
C GLY A 727 11.97 21.92 2.10
N LYS A 728 10.76 21.89 2.67
CA LYS A 728 9.60 21.27 2.05
C LYS A 728 9.26 21.93 0.71
N ASP A 729 9.17 23.25 0.65
CA ASP A 729 8.77 23.98 -0.55
C ASP A 729 9.81 23.81 -1.68
N GLN A 730 11.10 23.77 -1.33
CA GLN A 730 12.16 23.44 -2.29
C GLN A 730 11.99 22.01 -2.84
N MET A 731 11.72 21.04 -1.96
CA MET A 731 11.53 19.64 -2.35
C MET A 731 10.28 19.44 -3.22
N LEU A 732 9.18 20.12 -2.91
CA LEU A 732 7.95 20.04 -3.71
C LEU A 732 8.18 20.51 -5.14
N LYS A 733 9.05 21.50 -5.36
CA LYS A 733 9.42 21.94 -6.71
C LYS A 733 10.22 20.88 -7.47
N VAL A 734 11.18 20.21 -6.81
CA VAL A 734 11.90 19.07 -7.41
C VAL A 734 10.93 17.94 -7.77
N ILE A 735 10.01 17.59 -6.86
CA ILE A 735 8.97 16.58 -7.12
C ILE A 735 8.09 16.98 -8.31
N SER A 736 7.77 18.27 -8.46
CA SER A 736 7.01 18.77 -9.62
C SER A 736 7.72 18.45 -10.93
N GLU A 737 9.04 18.67 -11.01
CA GLU A 737 9.83 18.30 -12.19
C GLU A 737 9.87 16.78 -12.41
N MET A 738 10.02 15.98 -11.36
CA MET A 738 9.95 14.51 -11.46
C MET A 738 8.60 14.02 -12.00
N ILE A 739 7.49 14.63 -11.57
CA ILE A 739 6.15 14.33 -12.07
C ILE A 739 6.03 14.69 -13.55
N LYS A 740 6.54 15.86 -13.97
CA LYS A 740 6.56 16.28 -15.39
C LYS A 740 7.37 15.32 -16.25
N ALA A 741 8.48 14.81 -15.72
CA ALA A 741 9.31 13.78 -16.34
C ALA A 741 8.74 12.35 -16.24
N LYS A 742 7.50 12.18 -15.74
CA LYS A 742 6.78 10.91 -15.63
C LYS A 742 7.54 9.84 -14.83
N TYR A 743 8.23 10.25 -13.76
CA TYR A 743 8.86 9.30 -12.86
C TYR A 743 7.85 8.30 -12.32
N GLU A 744 8.23 7.03 -12.33
CA GLU A 744 7.37 5.98 -11.81
C GLU A 744 7.45 5.92 -10.28
N ARG A 745 6.50 5.21 -9.66
CA ARG A 745 6.47 5.02 -8.21
C ARG A 745 7.81 4.48 -7.65
N MET A 746 8.47 3.57 -8.38
CA MET A 746 9.75 3.02 -7.93
C MET A 746 10.88 4.05 -7.97
N ASP A 747 10.84 5.00 -8.92
CA ASP A 747 11.81 6.10 -8.98
C ASP A 747 11.72 6.95 -7.72
N PHE A 748 10.51 7.40 -7.36
CA PHE A 748 10.28 8.14 -6.12
C PHE A 748 10.75 7.35 -4.90
N SER A 749 10.33 6.09 -4.78
CA SER A 749 10.67 5.26 -3.61
C SER A 749 12.17 5.09 -3.44
N ASN A 750 12.91 4.85 -4.53
CA ASN A 750 14.36 4.64 -4.49
C ASN A 750 15.12 5.92 -4.16
N ILE A 751 14.82 7.00 -4.88
CA ILE A 751 15.51 8.28 -4.72
C ILE A 751 15.31 8.88 -3.33
N PHE A 752 14.11 8.75 -2.74
CA PHE A 752 13.82 9.35 -1.44
C PHE A 752 14.28 8.51 -0.24
N SER A 753 14.14 7.19 -0.27
CA SER A 753 14.37 6.38 0.94
C SER A 753 14.89 4.96 0.73
N SER A 754 14.47 4.29 -0.33
CA SER A 754 14.73 2.85 -0.47
C SER A 754 16.20 2.59 -0.79
N THR A 755 16.88 3.50 -1.50
CA THR A 755 18.33 3.39 -1.74
C THR A 755 19.13 3.43 -0.45
N PHE A 756 18.84 4.37 0.47
CA PHE A 756 19.50 4.41 1.78
C PHE A 756 19.35 3.08 2.53
N MET A 757 18.11 2.60 2.65
CA MET A 757 17.79 1.39 3.39
C MET A 757 18.44 0.15 2.77
N ARG A 758 18.48 0.07 1.43
CA ARG A 758 19.16 -0.99 0.68
C ARG A 758 20.66 -1.00 1.00
N VAL A 759 21.31 0.16 0.90
CA VAL A 759 22.75 0.29 1.14
C VAL A 759 23.08 -0.06 2.59
N LEU A 760 22.28 0.39 3.56
CA LEU A 760 22.44 0.04 4.97
C LEU A 760 22.32 -1.47 5.23
N ARG A 761 21.34 -2.16 4.63
CA ARG A 761 21.23 -3.63 4.73
C ARG A 761 22.47 -4.35 4.22
N LYS A 762 22.97 -3.92 3.05
CA LYS A 762 24.15 -4.51 2.43
C LYS A 762 25.41 -4.30 3.27
N ALA A 763 25.60 -3.10 3.83
CA ALA A 763 26.68 -2.82 4.77
C ALA A 763 26.64 -3.82 5.94
N ARG A 764 25.46 -4.03 6.53
CA ARG A 764 25.22 -4.97 7.63
C ARG A 764 25.25 -6.46 7.26
N GLY A 765 25.30 -6.79 5.97
CA GLY A 765 25.29 -8.19 5.49
C GLY A 765 23.93 -8.89 5.63
N GLU A 766 22.85 -8.13 5.77
CA GLU A 766 21.49 -8.68 5.84
C GLU A 766 21.01 -9.08 4.44
N GLN A 767 20.43 -10.28 4.29
CA GLN A 767 19.91 -10.72 2.99
C GLN A 767 18.78 -9.81 2.51
N THR A 768 18.85 -9.41 1.24
CA THR A 768 17.82 -8.62 0.59
C THR A 768 16.62 -9.51 0.25
N SER A 769 15.75 -9.79 1.22
CA SER A 769 14.37 -10.09 0.84
C SER A 769 13.81 -8.82 0.20
N SER A 770 13.21 -8.98 -0.99
CA SER A 770 12.62 -7.97 -1.90
C SER A 770 12.47 -6.57 -1.31
N SER A 771 12.93 -5.55 -2.05
CA SER A 771 12.74 -4.11 -1.77
C SER A 771 11.50 -3.89 -0.93
N MET A 772 11.71 -3.58 0.35
CA MET A 772 10.61 -3.27 1.23
C MET A 772 10.11 -1.91 0.75
N ALA A 773 9.15 -1.91 -0.17
CA ALA A 773 8.34 -0.74 -0.43
C ALA A 773 7.66 -0.48 0.90
N PHE A 774 8.25 0.39 1.70
CA PHE A 774 7.68 0.85 2.94
C PHE A 774 6.37 1.52 2.55
N ARG A 775 5.27 0.79 2.75
CA ARG A 775 3.96 1.35 2.53
C ARG A 775 3.59 2.07 3.82
N PRO A 776 3.40 3.39 3.81
CA PRO A 776 2.50 3.99 4.78
C PRO A 776 1.11 3.41 4.45
N PHE A 777 0.81 2.30 5.15
CA PHE A 777 -0.33 1.36 5.01
C PHE A 777 -0.20 0.24 3.99
#